data_AF-A0A0G1CBX9-F1
#
_entry.id   AF-A0A0G1CBX9-F1
#
_cell.length_a   1.000
_cell.length_b   1.000
_cell.length_c   1.000
_cell.angle_alpha   90.00
_cell.angle_beta   90.00
_cell.angle_gamma   90.00
#
_symmetry.space_group_name_H-M   'P 1'
#
loop_
_entity.id
_entity.type
_entity.pdbx_description
1 polymer ?
#
loop_
_entity_poly.entity_id
_entity_poly.type
_entity_poly.pdbx_seq_one_letter_code
_entity_poly.pdbx_strand_id
1 'polypeptide(L)'
;MKEKRKDGAEFAVWIFKTIFLVFIWAAFWFPSAAFADGPSINYVEHWNNITIHEGDTVTRSDFQSIYNLWRINITWPNSVSYLNSYVGIFRGTFGNVNQTYDSGYALFYEAWDPGTWTLTKELQMPVADIDTPPGDYTFLVAELNGGTSDEVYYWFISGGTSGRAPLRFATLTFHYEARDIVEELPALESMVYAHVPIAKGATINTKDFSGLPYLTYHFGFWPRDVSWWQGFFGIFRGRFGDVERSELFADRWDMQMSAKSFDYAPLYTATSSVYTAAMIERDPKWTGRSLVDYELLWFQTGGNEGVPPKAYSLFEFYLQNDADNVAPLLTATEPIFPEKGYPNKTIYTFRVLYTDANNNPPNFVNVVIGTASSTMKVNKEASLIFHDGDFSNGEEYIATTTLATKVDYDVYFEASDGLSALRFPEGEPLTVEAGYSNVAFLPGLEASRLYRPGEDQVWEPTRNQDIEELYLSPLTGESVNSDIYARGIIDESPRIVNGYNVYKKFEEFMDTEVVGEGIINEWKALPYDWRFDLDEILDGGRVVGSSGGLENISYIEATSTPYIFQELARLAKTSDSGKLTIIAHSNGGLLAKYLLKEIEDETHPYHRLLDKIDKVILVAVPQIGTPAAVEGLLHGDEPQLGANVGPVDWGFIVDEERARELVENMKSAYNLLPSEKYFDFVASPIVEFDENVSDAYDFRNLYGDKIDSFDELQNFLLGDPQAGSRRLEPDSNDEESPNVLKSYFLSGAKLKHDDIDNWTAPENIEVIQIAGWGIKLSTLDRDILKTHEGDGTVVLPSAVAMSTSTPNVERYYVNIRHHNLEGILGERRRNRDHASILEIDPLDSFIKNLILNNKNLTTHMTRTVPQLEEGLYGLDYIIHSPVDIHLYDSEGGHTGLIPNSLPDSDLRAYEAQLPNSYYWEYGEAKYAGSDSIATTTVKLIGKDLGTFTFDINETLGDEIIASTTFKDIPVTASSTLQMGIKNISDSTLLQMDVDGDGTTDVEISPGEGVTPEELIAILKGIIKTFDLPKKKEKDLLKKVENIEKELLKEYKDEYKKKVKIGKAFDQLIEKIKKFEKKKILSSTEALDLIELIKTIKNNVVQ
;
A
#
# COMPACT_ATOMS: atom_id res chain seq x y z
N MET A 1 22.41 -32.28 -65.28
CA MET A 1 23.09 -31.25 -64.46
C MET A 1 22.41 -31.22 -63.10
N LYS A 2 23.21 -31.40 -62.04
CA LYS A 2 23.00 -31.26 -60.57
C LYS A 2 21.56 -31.00 -60.07
N GLU A 3 20.94 -31.95 -59.37
CA GLU A 3 21.01 -32.32 -57.93
C GLU A 3 19.73 -31.83 -57.21
N LYS A 4 18.88 -32.79 -56.76
CA LYS A 4 18.53 -33.12 -55.35
C LYS A 4 17.47 -32.17 -54.74
N ARG A 5 16.47 -32.59 -53.96
CA ARG A 5 15.99 -33.88 -53.40
C ARG A 5 14.73 -33.58 -52.56
N LYS A 6 14.04 -34.66 -52.13
CA LYS A 6 13.05 -34.80 -51.02
C LYS A 6 11.59 -34.49 -51.39
N ASP A 7 10.70 -35.49 -51.49
CA ASP A 7 10.12 -36.41 -50.47
C ASP A 7 9.22 -35.63 -49.48
N GLY A 8 7.98 -35.98 -49.18
CA GLY A 8 7.14 -37.10 -49.59
C GLY A 8 5.75 -36.96 -48.94
N ALA A 9 4.73 -37.53 -49.58
CA ALA A 9 3.44 -37.89 -48.99
C ALA A 9 2.69 -38.81 -49.97
N GLU A 10 2.10 -39.86 -49.40
CA GLU A 10 1.03 -40.75 -49.87
C GLU A 10 0.46 -40.61 -51.29
N PHE A 11 0.47 -41.71 -52.06
CA PHE A 11 -0.74 -42.15 -52.78
C PHE A 11 -0.69 -43.64 -53.20
N ALA A 12 -1.65 -44.37 -52.65
CA ALA A 12 -2.46 -45.46 -53.19
C ALA A 12 -2.01 -46.26 -54.45
N VAL A 13 -2.00 -47.59 -54.24
CA VAL A 13 -2.72 -48.61 -55.02
C VAL A 13 -2.22 -48.95 -56.44
N TRP A 14 -2.08 -50.27 -56.62
CA TRP A 14 -2.20 -51.06 -57.86
C TRP A 14 -0.91 -51.63 -58.49
N ILE A 15 -0.70 -52.91 -58.16
CA ILE A 15 -0.41 -54.04 -59.07
C ILE A 15 0.72 -53.85 -60.10
N PHE A 16 1.83 -54.57 -59.88
CA PHE A 16 2.61 -55.14 -60.98
C PHE A 16 3.49 -56.33 -60.56
N LYS A 17 3.38 -57.41 -61.36
CA LYS A 17 4.30 -58.54 -61.57
C LYS A 17 4.21 -59.66 -60.53
N THR A 18 3.39 -60.71 -60.68
CA THR A 18 3.10 -61.54 -61.87
C THR A 18 4.34 -62.28 -62.40
N ILE A 19 4.41 -63.56 -62.05
CA ILE A 19 4.90 -64.71 -62.85
C ILE A 19 6.41 -64.81 -63.18
N PHE A 20 7.03 -65.87 -62.65
CA PHE A 20 8.09 -66.66 -63.30
C PHE A 20 7.84 -68.14 -62.91
N LEU A 21 7.17 -68.97 -63.74
CA LEU A 21 7.76 -69.84 -64.79
C LEU A 21 8.90 -70.71 -64.21
N VAL A 22 8.79 -72.01 -63.94
CA VAL A 22 8.35 -73.19 -64.73
C VAL A 22 9.00 -73.27 -66.11
N PHE A 23 9.52 -74.48 -66.43
CA PHE A 23 10.20 -74.98 -67.65
C PHE A 23 11.73 -74.97 -67.58
N ILE A 24 12.41 -76.12 -67.65
CA ILE A 24 12.57 -77.03 -68.82
C ILE A 24 12.66 -78.50 -68.29
N TRP A 25 11.68 -79.42 -68.46
CA TRP A 25 11.41 -80.40 -69.57
C TRP A 25 12.67 -81.09 -70.18
N ALA A 26 12.82 -82.41 -70.37
CA ALA A 26 11.92 -83.56 -70.57
C ALA A 26 12.72 -84.87 -70.30
N ALA A 27 12.20 -85.88 -69.56
CA ALA A 27 11.39 -87.05 -69.98
C ALA A 27 12.25 -88.26 -70.48
N PHE A 28 12.02 -89.56 -70.22
CA PHE A 28 10.86 -90.40 -69.89
C PHE A 28 11.32 -91.72 -69.17
N TRP A 29 10.51 -92.19 -68.20
CA TRP A 29 10.14 -93.56 -67.76
C TRP A 29 11.06 -94.83 -67.75
N PHE A 30 11.02 -95.49 -66.57
CA PHE A 30 11.05 -96.95 -66.21
C PHE A 30 12.37 -97.78 -66.18
N PRO A 31 12.51 -98.82 -65.31
CA PRO A 31 12.29 -98.93 -63.84
C PRO A 31 13.49 -99.51 -63.03
N SER A 32 13.36 -99.36 -61.70
CA SER A 32 13.82 -100.22 -60.58
C SER A 32 15.31 -100.43 -60.29
N ALA A 33 15.76 -99.83 -59.18
CA ALA A 33 16.45 -100.54 -58.10
C ALA A 33 16.12 -99.83 -56.76
N ALA A 34 15.70 -100.61 -55.76
CA ALA A 34 15.33 -100.16 -54.43
C ALA A 34 16.52 -99.47 -53.73
N PHE A 35 16.32 -98.25 -53.23
CA PHE A 35 17.23 -97.59 -52.31
C PHE A 35 16.93 -98.05 -50.89
N ALA A 36 17.96 -98.47 -50.14
CA ALA A 36 17.85 -98.74 -48.71
C ALA A 36 17.81 -97.41 -47.94
N ASP A 37 16.88 -97.27 -46.99
CA ASP A 37 16.72 -96.06 -46.16
C ASP A 37 17.99 -95.78 -45.32
N GLY A 38 18.43 -94.53 -45.30
CA GLY A 38 19.56 -94.06 -44.49
C GLY A 38 19.22 -93.93 -43.00
N PRO A 39 20.21 -93.66 -42.13
CA PRO A 39 19.96 -93.38 -40.71
C PRO A 39 19.09 -92.13 -40.52
N SER A 40 18.17 -92.14 -39.53
CA SER A 40 17.34 -90.98 -39.17
C SER A 40 17.09 -90.88 -37.66
N ILE A 41 16.83 -89.66 -37.17
CA ILE A 41 16.19 -89.41 -35.87
C ILE A 41 14.73 -89.07 -36.16
N ASN A 42 13.79 -89.80 -35.57
CA ASN A 42 12.35 -89.65 -35.82
C ASN A 42 11.74 -88.54 -34.95
N TYR A 43 12.14 -88.48 -33.68
CA TYR A 43 11.79 -87.45 -32.70
C TYR A 43 12.66 -87.57 -31.46
N VAL A 44 12.61 -86.54 -30.61
CA VAL A 44 13.19 -86.54 -29.27
C VAL A 44 12.14 -86.16 -28.23
N GLU A 45 12.19 -86.71 -27.03
CA GLU A 45 11.28 -86.37 -25.93
C GLU A 45 12.04 -85.90 -24.70
N HIS A 46 11.52 -84.89 -24.01
CA HIS A 46 12.05 -84.44 -22.72
C HIS A 46 11.12 -84.89 -21.58
N TRP A 47 11.63 -85.70 -20.65
CA TRP A 47 10.89 -86.24 -19.50
C TRP A 47 9.52 -86.89 -19.80
N ASN A 48 9.32 -87.42 -21.02
CA ASN A 48 8.04 -87.94 -21.52
C ASN A 48 6.90 -86.90 -21.53
N ASN A 49 7.23 -85.62 -21.50
CA ASN A 49 6.23 -84.55 -21.50
C ASN A 49 6.05 -83.94 -22.90
N ILE A 50 7.15 -83.56 -23.53
CA ILE A 50 7.14 -82.93 -24.85
C ILE A 50 7.87 -83.83 -25.85
N THR A 51 7.22 -84.10 -26.98
CA THR A 51 7.80 -84.78 -28.14
C THR A 51 8.12 -83.74 -29.21
N ILE A 52 9.37 -83.72 -29.67
CA ILE A 52 9.95 -82.71 -30.56
C ILE A 52 10.41 -83.40 -31.85
N HIS A 53 9.94 -82.88 -32.98
CA HIS A 53 10.30 -83.29 -34.34
C HIS A 53 11.26 -82.28 -35.01
N GLU A 54 11.82 -82.66 -36.15
CA GLU A 54 12.68 -81.77 -36.95
C GLU A 54 11.95 -80.48 -37.34
N GLY A 55 12.54 -79.33 -37.01
CA GLY A 55 12.03 -78.00 -37.33
C GLY A 55 10.98 -77.47 -36.35
N ASP A 56 10.62 -78.22 -35.31
CA ASP A 56 9.66 -77.76 -34.30
C ASP A 56 10.20 -76.52 -33.56
N THR A 57 9.28 -75.65 -33.14
CA THR A 57 9.58 -74.54 -32.24
C THR A 57 8.99 -74.83 -30.87
N VAL A 58 9.82 -74.77 -29.83
CA VAL A 58 9.42 -75.05 -28.43
C VAL A 58 9.81 -73.90 -27.52
N THR A 59 8.96 -73.60 -26.55
CA THR A 59 9.17 -72.53 -25.57
C THR A 59 9.63 -73.10 -24.22
N ARG A 60 10.19 -72.26 -23.34
CA ARG A 60 10.54 -72.66 -21.97
C ARG A 60 9.35 -73.22 -21.19
N SER A 61 8.15 -72.68 -21.44
CA SER A 61 6.91 -73.14 -20.79
C SER A 61 6.50 -74.56 -21.18
N ASP A 62 6.95 -75.07 -22.32
CA ASP A 62 6.61 -76.42 -22.77
C ASP A 62 7.39 -77.51 -21.99
N PHE A 63 8.43 -77.11 -21.25
CA PHE A 63 9.21 -78.01 -20.40
C PHE A 63 8.70 -78.01 -18.95
N GLN A 64 8.44 -79.22 -18.42
CA GLN A 64 7.92 -79.43 -17.06
C GLN A 64 8.99 -79.64 -15.98
N SER A 65 10.27 -79.66 -16.35
CA SER A 65 11.37 -79.97 -15.43
C SER A 65 12.65 -79.27 -15.88
N ILE A 66 13.42 -78.74 -14.92
CA ILE A 66 14.77 -78.20 -15.12
C ILE A 66 15.86 -79.28 -15.19
N TYR A 67 15.51 -80.55 -14.94
CA TYR A 67 16.42 -81.68 -15.09
C TYR A 67 16.42 -82.18 -16.54
N ASN A 68 17.56 -82.60 -17.08
CA ASN A 68 17.75 -82.76 -18.54
C ASN A 68 17.80 -84.23 -19.02
N LEU A 69 16.68 -84.96 -18.87
CA LEU A 69 16.54 -86.35 -19.31
C LEU A 69 15.83 -86.42 -20.68
N TRP A 70 16.52 -87.01 -21.67
CA TRP A 70 16.08 -87.07 -23.06
C TRP A 70 15.84 -88.50 -23.54
N ARG A 71 14.82 -88.71 -24.37
CA ARG A 71 14.61 -89.94 -25.13
C ARG A 71 14.69 -89.65 -26.62
N ILE A 72 15.58 -90.32 -27.34
CA ILE A 72 15.88 -90.05 -28.74
C ILE A 72 15.44 -91.28 -29.54
N ASN A 73 14.40 -91.13 -30.36
CA ASN A 73 13.90 -92.21 -31.20
C ASN A 73 14.63 -92.18 -32.56
N ILE A 74 15.35 -93.25 -32.89
CA ILE A 74 16.17 -93.35 -34.11
C ILE A 74 15.78 -94.56 -34.96
N THR A 75 16.01 -94.48 -36.26
CA THR A 75 15.97 -95.63 -37.18
C THR A 75 17.34 -95.79 -37.81
N TRP A 76 17.96 -96.97 -37.66
CA TRP A 76 19.31 -97.22 -38.17
C TRP A 76 19.37 -98.45 -39.10
N PRO A 77 20.09 -98.39 -40.22
CA PRO A 77 20.09 -99.47 -41.20
C PRO A 77 20.93 -100.70 -40.81
N ASN A 78 21.88 -100.59 -39.87
CA ASN A 78 22.78 -101.66 -39.44
C ASN A 78 22.98 -101.67 -37.91
N SER A 79 23.49 -102.78 -37.35
CA SER A 79 23.95 -102.81 -35.95
C SER A 79 25.15 -101.87 -35.75
N VAL A 80 25.10 -101.03 -34.72
CA VAL A 80 26.21 -100.21 -34.24
C VAL A 80 26.68 -100.78 -32.91
N SER A 81 27.97 -101.10 -32.81
CA SER A 81 28.55 -101.67 -31.59
C SER A 81 28.74 -100.60 -30.52
N TYR A 82 28.77 -101.04 -29.26
CA TYR A 82 28.86 -100.17 -28.08
C TYR A 82 29.99 -99.14 -28.20
N LEU A 83 31.20 -99.52 -28.62
CA LEU A 83 32.33 -98.59 -28.70
C LEU A 83 32.30 -97.61 -29.89
N ASN A 84 31.35 -97.77 -30.81
CA ASN A 84 31.34 -97.08 -32.11
C ASN A 84 30.18 -96.09 -32.26
N SER A 85 29.54 -95.65 -31.18
CA SER A 85 28.43 -94.69 -31.24
C SER A 85 28.71 -93.36 -30.55
N TYR A 86 28.05 -92.32 -31.06
CA TYR A 86 28.04 -90.97 -30.54
C TYR A 86 26.59 -90.48 -30.46
N VAL A 87 26.19 -89.93 -29.32
CA VAL A 87 24.91 -89.23 -29.16
C VAL A 87 25.16 -87.91 -28.45
N GLY A 88 24.78 -86.79 -29.04
CA GLY A 88 24.93 -85.48 -28.40
C GLY A 88 23.89 -84.48 -28.83
N ILE A 89 23.81 -83.36 -28.09
CA ILE A 89 22.98 -82.20 -28.42
C ILE A 89 23.85 -80.95 -28.44
N PHE A 90 23.64 -80.10 -29.44
CA PHE A 90 24.40 -78.88 -29.68
C PHE A 90 23.48 -77.67 -29.76
N ARG A 91 24.00 -76.50 -29.40
CA ARG A 91 23.36 -75.22 -29.68
C ARG A 91 23.88 -74.66 -31.01
N GLY A 92 23.05 -74.74 -32.03
CA GLY A 92 23.36 -74.40 -33.42
C GLY A 92 23.34 -75.65 -34.31
N THR A 93 23.54 -75.43 -35.61
CA THR A 93 23.43 -76.46 -36.64
C THR A 93 24.81 -76.97 -37.06
N PHE A 94 24.86 -78.02 -37.89
CA PHE A 94 26.11 -78.54 -38.47
C PHE A 94 26.96 -77.42 -39.10
N GLY A 95 28.22 -77.28 -38.65
CA GLY A 95 29.14 -76.23 -39.08
C GLY A 95 28.89 -74.81 -38.56
N ASN A 96 27.85 -74.59 -37.76
CA ASN A 96 27.49 -73.30 -37.22
C ASN A 96 26.98 -73.43 -35.76
N VAL A 97 27.87 -73.90 -34.90
CA VAL A 97 27.60 -74.13 -33.47
C VAL A 97 28.06 -72.91 -32.68
N ASN A 98 27.16 -72.33 -31.87
CA ASN A 98 27.37 -71.03 -31.24
C ASN A 98 28.28 -71.06 -30.00
N GLN A 99 28.55 -72.23 -29.40
CA GLN A 99 29.48 -72.39 -28.26
C GLN A 99 30.05 -73.83 -28.15
N THR A 100 31.32 -73.99 -27.72
CA THR A 100 31.97 -75.28 -27.37
C THR A 100 32.03 -75.47 -25.84
N TYR A 101 31.29 -76.43 -25.28
CA TYR A 101 31.30 -76.77 -23.84
C TYR A 101 31.22 -78.28 -23.54
N ASP A 102 31.81 -78.61 -22.39
CA ASP A 102 31.94 -79.83 -21.58
C ASP A 102 31.38 -81.20 -22.04
N SER A 103 32.04 -82.27 -21.58
CA SER A 103 31.76 -83.69 -21.92
C SER A 103 30.35 -84.20 -21.58
N GLY A 104 29.49 -83.43 -20.92
CA GLY A 104 28.15 -83.81 -20.48
C GLY A 104 27.00 -83.58 -21.47
N TYR A 105 27.26 -82.90 -22.60
CA TYR A 105 26.28 -82.68 -23.67
C TYR A 105 26.29 -83.78 -24.74
N ALA A 106 27.22 -84.72 -24.61
CA ALA A 106 27.34 -85.87 -25.47
C ALA A 106 27.73 -87.11 -24.65
N LEU A 107 27.24 -88.26 -25.06
CA LEU A 107 27.55 -89.54 -24.47
C LEU A 107 28.08 -90.48 -25.55
N PHE A 108 29.16 -91.17 -25.19
CA PHE A 108 29.84 -92.14 -26.04
C PHE A 108 29.60 -93.48 -25.37
N TYR A 109 29.24 -94.46 -26.18
CA TYR A 109 28.89 -95.82 -25.80
C TYR A 109 27.40 -96.16 -25.63
N GLU A 110 26.84 -96.66 -26.72
CA GLU A 110 25.52 -97.25 -26.82
C GLU A 110 25.52 -98.24 -28.00
N ALA A 111 24.95 -99.42 -27.81
CA ALA A 111 24.79 -100.38 -28.91
C ALA A 111 23.34 -100.42 -29.34
N TRP A 112 23.10 -100.53 -30.64
CA TRP A 112 21.77 -100.78 -31.19
C TRP A 112 21.85 -101.67 -32.43
N ASP A 113 20.81 -102.45 -32.69
CA ASP A 113 20.68 -103.31 -33.86
C ASP A 113 19.94 -102.59 -35.01
N PRO A 114 19.89 -103.14 -36.24
CA PRO A 114 19.15 -102.52 -37.33
C PRO A 114 17.66 -102.39 -36.98
N GLY A 115 17.05 -101.26 -37.36
CA GLY A 115 15.64 -100.96 -37.08
C GLY A 115 15.46 -99.71 -36.22
N THR A 116 14.26 -99.56 -35.64
CA THR A 116 13.89 -98.40 -34.82
C THR A 116 14.16 -98.67 -33.33
N TRP A 117 14.85 -97.74 -32.68
CA TRP A 117 15.26 -97.81 -31.27
C TRP A 117 14.96 -96.49 -30.56
N THR A 118 14.78 -96.53 -29.24
CA THR A 118 14.66 -95.33 -28.39
C THR A 118 15.79 -95.32 -27.38
N LEU A 119 16.66 -94.32 -27.47
CA LEU A 119 17.81 -94.13 -26.59
C LEU A 119 17.41 -93.18 -25.46
N THR A 120 17.51 -93.60 -24.19
CA THR A 120 17.28 -92.70 -23.05
C THR A 120 18.62 -92.21 -22.50
N LYS A 121 18.83 -90.90 -22.48
CA LYS A 121 20.11 -90.27 -22.12
C LYS A 121 19.90 -89.00 -21.31
N GLU A 122 20.66 -88.84 -20.24
CA GLU A 122 20.77 -87.57 -19.53
C GLU A 122 21.83 -86.73 -20.25
N LEU A 123 21.39 -85.71 -20.97
CA LEU A 123 22.26 -84.79 -21.70
C LEU A 123 22.10 -83.44 -21.03
N GLN A 124 23.17 -82.84 -20.52
CA GLN A 124 23.14 -81.69 -19.62
C GLN A 124 22.75 -80.35 -20.31
N MET A 125 21.68 -80.34 -21.13
CA MET A 125 21.18 -79.16 -21.84
C MET A 125 20.01 -78.49 -21.12
N PRO A 126 20.19 -77.28 -20.52
CA PRO A 126 19.24 -76.68 -19.58
C PRO A 126 18.01 -76.03 -20.24
N VAL A 127 17.34 -76.66 -21.21
CA VAL A 127 16.23 -76.07 -21.99
C VAL A 127 15.05 -75.50 -21.17
N ALA A 128 14.89 -75.84 -19.90
CA ALA A 128 13.82 -75.29 -19.04
C ALA A 128 14.28 -74.21 -18.04
N ASP A 129 15.58 -73.88 -17.99
CA ASP A 129 16.13 -72.88 -17.06
C ASP A 129 15.89 -71.44 -17.57
N ILE A 130 15.79 -70.48 -16.63
CA ILE A 130 15.53 -69.06 -16.93
C ILE A 130 16.69 -68.39 -17.67
N ASP A 131 17.91 -68.89 -17.48
CA ASP A 131 19.12 -68.36 -18.11
C ASP A 131 19.40 -68.96 -19.50
N THR A 132 18.57 -69.92 -19.94
CA THR A 132 18.83 -70.61 -21.21
C THR A 132 18.52 -69.72 -22.40
N PRO A 133 19.50 -69.48 -23.30
CA PRO A 133 19.34 -68.55 -24.39
C PRO A 133 18.55 -69.17 -25.55
N PRO A 134 17.76 -68.38 -26.30
CA PRO A 134 17.04 -68.86 -27.47
C PRO A 134 17.99 -69.23 -28.63
N GLY A 135 17.47 -70.00 -29.58
CA GLY A 135 18.16 -70.36 -30.83
C GLY A 135 17.91 -71.79 -31.27
N ASP A 136 18.62 -72.23 -32.30
CA ASP A 136 18.50 -73.59 -32.82
C ASP A 136 19.31 -74.57 -31.97
N TYR A 137 18.76 -75.75 -31.74
CA TYR A 137 19.37 -76.85 -31.01
C TYR A 137 19.33 -78.11 -31.85
N THR A 138 20.46 -78.77 -32.04
CA THR A 138 20.59 -79.93 -32.90
C THR A 138 21.08 -81.15 -32.13
N PHE A 139 20.29 -82.22 -32.13
CA PHE A 139 20.74 -83.56 -31.77
C PHE A 139 21.57 -84.18 -32.89
N LEU A 140 22.61 -84.91 -32.53
CA LEU A 140 23.43 -85.72 -33.42
C LEU A 140 23.50 -87.14 -32.87
N VAL A 141 23.15 -88.11 -33.71
CA VAL A 141 23.47 -89.52 -33.49
C VAL A 141 24.41 -89.95 -34.61
N ALA A 142 25.54 -90.58 -34.28
CA ALA A 142 26.56 -90.94 -35.27
C ALA A 142 27.21 -92.30 -34.98
N GLU A 143 27.62 -92.99 -36.05
CA GLU A 143 28.42 -94.21 -36.04
C GLU A 143 29.87 -93.87 -36.39
N LEU A 144 30.82 -94.17 -35.49
CA LEU A 144 32.23 -93.81 -35.63
C LEU A 144 32.92 -94.62 -36.76
N ASN A 145 33.66 -93.94 -37.65
CA ASN A 145 34.40 -94.55 -38.77
C ASN A 145 35.88 -94.84 -38.43
N GLY A 146 36.12 -95.56 -37.34
CA GLY A 146 37.43 -95.76 -36.73
C GLY A 146 38.08 -94.43 -36.31
N GLY A 147 38.19 -94.13 -35.03
CA GLY A 147 38.62 -92.80 -34.56
C GLY A 147 38.07 -92.51 -33.17
N THR A 148 38.29 -91.31 -32.64
CA THR A 148 37.73 -90.91 -31.33
C THR A 148 36.43 -90.13 -31.49
N SER A 149 35.61 -90.11 -30.44
CA SER A 149 34.38 -89.29 -30.38
C SER A 149 34.66 -87.79 -30.57
N ASP A 150 35.80 -87.31 -30.08
CA ASP A 150 36.25 -85.92 -30.27
C ASP A 150 36.40 -85.59 -31.76
N GLU A 151 36.87 -86.53 -32.58
CA GLU A 151 37.02 -86.30 -34.02
C GLU A 151 35.67 -86.12 -34.73
N VAL A 152 34.62 -86.82 -34.29
CA VAL A 152 33.25 -86.63 -34.81
C VAL A 152 32.62 -85.35 -34.28
N TYR A 153 32.91 -84.99 -33.03
CA TYR A 153 32.53 -83.68 -32.48
C TYR A 153 33.13 -82.52 -33.29
N TYR A 154 34.46 -82.53 -33.50
CA TYR A 154 35.14 -81.50 -34.28
C TYR A 154 34.65 -81.45 -35.73
N TRP A 155 34.35 -82.61 -36.31
CA TRP A 155 33.72 -82.71 -37.62
C TRP A 155 32.33 -82.05 -37.66
N PHE A 156 31.50 -82.26 -36.64
CA PHE A 156 30.17 -81.67 -36.59
C PHE A 156 30.22 -80.15 -36.46
N ILE A 157 31.00 -79.64 -35.51
CA ILE A 157 31.05 -78.20 -35.23
C ILE A 157 31.73 -77.41 -36.36
N SER A 158 32.64 -78.04 -37.13
CA SER A 158 33.36 -77.36 -38.21
C SER A 158 32.69 -77.54 -39.59
N GLY A 159 31.56 -78.23 -39.67
CA GLY A 159 30.83 -78.45 -40.92
C GLY A 159 31.56 -79.40 -41.86
N GLY A 160 32.34 -80.32 -41.29
CA GLY A 160 33.11 -81.32 -42.02
C GLY A 160 34.53 -80.92 -42.46
N THR A 161 35.00 -79.73 -42.05
CA THR A 161 36.33 -79.21 -42.42
C THR A 161 37.49 -79.67 -41.54
N SER A 162 37.22 -80.20 -40.34
CA SER A 162 38.18 -80.68 -39.33
C SER A 162 37.64 -81.96 -38.70
N GLY A 163 38.48 -82.71 -37.98
CA GLY A 163 38.08 -84.00 -37.41
C GLY A 163 37.85 -85.11 -38.45
N ARG A 164 37.16 -86.18 -38.07
CA ARG A 164 36.90 -87.34 -38.91
C ARG A 164 35.39 -87.53 -39.07
N ALA A 165 34.94 -87.60 -40.32
CA ALA A 165 33.54 -87.84 -40.63
C ALA A 165 33.08 -89.22 -40.09
N PRO A 166 31.92 -89.30 -39.44
CA PRO A 166 31.34 -90.57 -39.04
C PRO A 166 30.99 -91.42 -40.26
N LEU A 167 30.85 -92.73 -40.06
CA LEU A 167 30.48 -93.67 -41.11
C LEU A 167 29.06 -93.36 -41.61
N ARG A 168 28.18 -93.04 -40.65
CA ARG A 168 26.78 -92.68 -40.82
C ARG A 168 26.37 -91.77 -39.68
N PHE A 169 25.47 -90.83 -39.94
CA PHE A 169 24.95 -89.95 -38.90
C PHE A 169 23.53 -89.51 -39.23
N ALA A 170 22.80 -89.09 -38.22
CA ALA A 170 21.50 -88.44 -38.35
C ALA A 170 21.44 -87.26 -37.38
N THR A 171 20.71 -86.22 -37.75
CA THR A 171 20.53 -85.02 -36.94
C THR A 171 19.05 -84.73 -36.73
N LEU A 172 18.71 -84.10 -35.59
CA LEU A 172 17.41 -83.48 -35.37
C LEU A 172 17.57 -82.06 -34.84
N THR A 173 17.17 -81.03 -35.59
CA THR A 173 17.23 -79.62 -35.19
C THR A 173 15.85 -79.09 -34.83
N PHE A 174 15.75 -78.36 -33.72
CA PHE A 174 14.54 -77.64 -33.31
C PHE A 174 14.90 -76.21 -32.86
N HIS A 175 13.95 -75.29 -32.94
CA HIS A 175 14.10 -73.91 -32.47
C HIS A 175 13.60 -73.76 -31.04
N TYR A 176 14.42 -73.19 -30.16
CA TYR A 176 14.06 -72.93 -28.76
C TYR A 176 13.84 -71.44 -28.53
N GLU A 177 12.66 -71.10 -28.00
CA GLU A 177 12.31 -69.76 -27.53
C GLU A 177 12.36 -69.67 -26.00
N ALA A 178 13.17 -68.74 -25.49
CA ALA A 178 13.33 -68.44 -24.07
C ALA A 178 12.15 -67.61 -23.52
N ARG A 179 10.91 -68.06 -23.77
CA ARG A 179 9.67 -67.36 -23.42
C ARG A 179 8.84 -68.18 -22.44
N ASP A 180 8.27 -67.51 -21.44
CA ASP A 180 7.27 -68.07 -20.53
C ASP A 180 5.85 -67.57 -20.87
N ILE A 181 4.86 -68.46 -20.75
CA ILE A 181 3.44 -68.19 -21.00
C ILE A 181 2.73 -68.07 -19.64
N VAL A 182 2.23 -66.88 -19.34
CA VAL A 182 1.52 -66.56 -18.08
C VAL A 182 0.06 -66.25 -18.36
N GLU A 183 -0.84 -66.82 -17.57
CA GLU A 183 -2.28 -66.62 -17.71
C GLU A 183 -2.86 -65.76 -16.55
N GLU A 184 -3.44 -64.61 -16.87
CA GLU A 184 -4.24 -63.83 -15.90
C GLU A 184 -5.68 -64.36 -15.90
N LEU A 185 -6.17 -64.74 -14.72
CA LEU A 185 -7.49 -65.32 -14.53
C LEU A 185 -8.38 -64.38 -13.70
N PRO A 186 -9.67 -64.22 -14.02
CA PRO A 186 -10.62 -63.46 -13.21
C PRO A 186 -11.21 -64.34 -12.08
N ALA A 187 -10.35 -65.06 -11.35
CA ALA A 187 -10.80 -66.07 -10.38
C ALA A 187 -11.12 -65.51 -8.99
N LEU A 188 -10.41 -64.49 -8.49
CA LEU A 188 -10.66 -63.93 -7.16
C LEU A 188 -11.93 -63.05 -7.19
N GLU A 189 -13.04 -63.53 -6.64
CA GLU A 189 -14.39 -62.96 -6.83
C GLU A 189 -14.79 -61.98 -5.74
N SER A 190 -14.51 -62.29 -4.47
CA SER A 190 -14.87 -61.42 -3.34
C SER A 190 -14.02 -61.68 -2.11
N MET A 191 -13.92 -60.66 -1.25
CA MET A 191 -13.30 -60.76 0.07
C MET A 191 -14.23 -60.17 1.13
N VAL A 192 -14.15 -60.70 2.35
CA VAL A 192 -14.83 -60.17 3.53
C VAL A 192 -13.79 -60.11 4.64
N TYR A 193 -13.66 -58.94 5.28
CA TYR A 193 -12.77 -58.76 6.42
C TYR A 193 -13.55 -58.18 7.60
N ALA A 194 -13.46 -58.81 8.77
CA ALA A 194 -14.15 -58.37 9.99
C ALA A 194 -15.63 -57.98 9.76
N HIS A 195 -16.38 -58.88 9.13
CA HIS A 195 -17.78 -58.71 8.69
C HIS A 195 -18.06 -57.65 7.60
N VAL A 196 -17.04 -56.93 7.10
CA VAL A 196 -17.19 -55.95 6.02
C VAL A 196 -16.86 -56.58 4.67
N PRO A 197 -17.80 -56.60 3.71
CA PRO A 197 -17.50 -57.01 2.33
C PRO A 197 -16.54 -56.01 1.66
N ILE A 198 -15.45 -56.52 1.09
CA ILE A 198 -14.52 -55.75 0.27
C ILE A 198 -14.82 -56.06 -1.19
N ALA A 199 -15.28 -55.05 -1.93
CA ALA A 199 -15.49 -55.13 -3.37
C ALA A 199 -14.27 -54.62 -4.14
N LYS A 200 -14.05 -55.13 -5.36
CA LYS A 200 -12.93 -54.73 -6.21
C LYS A 200 -13.07 -53.25 -6.58
N GLY A 201 -12.01 -52.47 -6.32
CA GLY A 201 -11.95 -51.02 -6.53
C GLY A 201 -12.67 -50.18 -5.47
N ALA A 202 -13.27 -50.79 -4.44
CA ALA A 202 -13.98 -50.05 -3.40
C ALA A 202 -13.02 -49.35 -2.43
N THR A 203 -13.49 -48.24 -1.85
CA THR A 203 -12.90 -47.62 -0.66
C THR A 203 -13.59 -48.20 0.56
N ILE A 204 -12.80 -48.72 1.51
CA ILE A 204 -13.28 -49.24 2.79
C ILE A 204 -12.64 -48.44 3.93
N ASN A 205 -13.41 -48.11 4.96
CA ASN A 205 -12.92 -47.37 6.11
C ASN A 205 -12.69 -48.32 7.29
N THR A 206 -11.56 -48.19 8.00
CA THR A 206 -11.23 -49.05 9.16
C THR A 206 -12.28 -48.96 10.27
N LYS A 207 -13.01 -47.83 10.40
CA LYS A 207 -14.09 -47.68 11.38
C LYS A 207 -15.27 -48.62 11.14
N ASP A 208 -15.46 -49.06 9.89
CA ASP A 208 -16.60 -49.91 9.51
C ASP A 208 -16.39 -51.37 9.92
N PHE A 209 -15.13 -51.76 10.21
CA PHE A 209 -14.78 -53.12 10.62
C PHE A 209 -15.43 -53.47 11.97
N SER A 210 -16.33 -54.45 11.95
CA SER A 210 -17.19 -54.78 13.10
C SER A 210 -17.06 -56.26 13.46
N GLY A 211 -15.95 -56.67 14.08
CA GLY A 211 -15.81 -58.02 14.62
C GLY A 211 -14.38 -58.45 14.89
N LEU A 212 -14.17 -59.77 15.03
CA LEU A 212 -12.82 -60.33 15.09
C LEU A 212 -12.11 -60.14 13.74
N PRO A 213 -10.77 -59.99 13.72
CA PRO A 213 -9.97 -59.70 12.52
C PRO A 213 -9.80 -60.92 11.61
N TYR A 214 -10.91 -61.49 11.14
CA TYR A 214 -10.89 -62.62 10.23
C TYR A 214 -11.00 -62.15 8.78
N LEU A 215 -10.20 -62.74 7.89
CA LEU A 215 -10.26 -62.53 6.43
C LEU A 215 -10.83 -63.79 5.77
N THR A 216 -11.89 -63.64 4.99
CA THR A 216 -12.42 -64.67 4.11
C THR A 216 -12.32 -64.20 2.67
N TYR A 217 -11.75 -65.03 1.78
CA TYR A 217 -11.80 -64.77 0.34
C TYR A 217 -12.48 -65.93 -0.40
N HIS A 218 -13.15 -65.58 -1.49
CA HIS A 218 -13.86 -66.49 -2.38
C HIS A 218 -13.28 -66.39 -3.78
N PHE A 219 -13.09 -67.54 -4.42
CA PHE A 219 -12.64 -67.59 -5.80
C PHE A 219 -13.45 -68.60 -6.62
N GLY A 220 -13.61 -68.27 -7.90
CA GLY A 220 -14.36 -69.03 -8.87
C GLY A 220 -13.56 -70.16 -9.50
N PHE A 221 -13.86 -70.47 -10.76
CA PHE A 221 -13.23 -71.55 -11.50
C PHE A 221 -11.75 -71.27 -11.79
N TRP A 222 -10.88 -72.18 -11.35
CA TRP A 222 -9.48 -72.25 -11.78
C TRP A 222 -9.32 -73.41 -12.77
N PRO A 223 -8.71 -73.22 -13.95
CA PRO A 223 -8.75 -74.19 -15.04
C PRO A 223 -7.91 -75.46 -14.82
N ARG A 224 -7.19 -75.58 -13.70
CA ARG A 224 -6.20 -76.64 -13.42
C ARG A 224 -6.21 -77.06 -11.96
N ASP A 225 -5.94 -78.35 -11.71
CA ASP A 225 -5.74 -78.87 -10.35
C ASP A 225 -4.44 -78.32 -9.76
N VAL A 226 -4.56 -77.32 -8.88
CA VAL A 226 -3.46 -76.68 -8.15
C VAL A 226 -3.23 -77.40 -6.83
N SER A 227 -2.02 -77.94 -6.65
CA SER A 227 -1.62 -78.56 -5.39
C SER A 227 -1.25 -77.52 -4.33
N TRP A 228 -1.30 -77.92 -3.06
CA TRP A 228 -0.93 -77.08 -1.90
C TRP A 228 0.43 -76.37 -2.03
N TRP A 229 1.41 -77.01 -2.69
CA TRP A 229 2.75 -76.45 -2.88
C TRP A 229 2.84 -75.40 -4.00
N GLN A 230 1.80 -75.28 -4.81
CA GLN A 230 1.72 -74.41 -5.98
C GLN A 230 0.82 -73.20 -5.75
N GLY A 231 -0.22 -73.29 -4.93
CA GLY A 231 -1.10 -72.17 -4.66
C GLY A 231 -0.53 -71.20 -3.62
N PHE A 232 -0.61 -69.91 -3.90
CA PHE A 232 -0.28 -68.81 -2.99
C PHE A 232 -1.33 -67.70 -3.06
N PHE A 233 -1.69 -67.11 -1.93
CA PHE A 233 -2.55 -65.94 -1.81
C PHE A 233 -1.87 -64.92 -0.90
N GLY A 234 -1.82 -63.66 -1.30
CA GLY A 234 -1.28 -62.59 -0.45
C GLY A 234 -1.95 -61.25 -0.67
N ILE A 235 -1.87 -60.38 0.34
CA ILE A 235 -2.30 -58.98 0.29
C ILE A 235 -1.07 -58.10 0.44
N PHE A 236 -0.92 -57.13 -0.46
CA PHE A 236 0.23 -56.24 -0.53
C PHE A 236 -0.23 -54.79 -0.51
N ARG A 237 0.58 -53.89 0.07
CA ARG A 237 0.38 -52.45 -0.04
C ARG A 237 0.92 -51.98 -1.39
N GLY A 238 0.15 -51.16 -2.11
CA GLY A 238 0.50 -50.68 -3.46
C GLY A 238 -0.30 -51.37 -4.57
N ARG A 239 0.10 -51.15 -5.82
CA ARG A 239 -0.55 -51.69 -7.04
C ARG A 239 0.35 -52.69 -7.75
N PHE A 240 -0.19 -53.56 -8.61
CA PHE A 240 0.66 -54.43 -9.45
C PHE A 240 1.69 -53.61 -10.24
N GLY A 241 2.98 -53.96 -10.12
CA GLY A 241 4.07 -53.15 -10.67
C GLY A 241 4.64 -52.05 -9.75
N ASP A 242 4.03 -51.81 -8.59
CA ASP A 242 4.46 -50.85 -7.57
C ASP A 242 3.92 -51.26 -6.17
N VAL A 243 4.10 -52.54 -5.80
CA VAL A 243 3.77 -53.03 -4.45
C VAL A 243 5.00 -53.00 -3.55
N GLU A 244 4.80 -52.79 -2.25
CA GLU A 244 5.86 -52.86 -1.25
C GLU A 244 6.49 -54.26 -1.17
N ARG A 245 7.75 -54.31 -0.72
CA ARG A 245 8.55 -55.53 -0.71
C ARG A 245 8.04 -56.64 0.22
N SER A 246 7.22 -56.29 1.19
CA SER A 246 6.66 -57.20 2.17
C SER A 246 5.16 -57.37 1.97
N GLU A 247 4.69 -58.59 2.09
CA GLU A 247 3.27 -58.89 2.26
C GLU A 247 2.72 -58.26 3.55
N LEU A 248 1.50 -57.77 3.48
CA LEU A 248 0.69 -57.48 4.67
C LEU A 248 0.12 -58.78 5.25
N PHE A 249 -0.22 -59.73 4.38
CA PHE A 249 -0.75 -61.04 4.73
C PHE A 249 -0.44 -62.04 3.61
N ALA A 250 -0.14 -63.29 3.93
CA ALA A 250 0.13 -64.33 2.95
C ALA A 250 -0.26 -65.73 3.46
N ASP A 251 -0.77 -66.57 2.56
CA ASP A 251 -1.03 -67.99 2.80
C ASP A 251 -1.07 -68.86 1.52
N ARG A 252 -1.21 -70.19 1.67
CA ARG A 252 -1.33 -71.19 0.59
C ARG A 252 -2.79 -71.48 0.22
N TRP A 253 -3.04 -71.94 -1.01
CA TRP A 253 -4.36 -72.44 -1.43
C TRP A 253 -4.24 -73.70 -2.30
N ASP A 254 -5.34 -74.46 -2.42
CA ASP A 254 -5.47 -75.59 -3.34
C ASP A 254 -6.90 -75.66 -3.93
N MET A 255 -7.08 -76.44 -4.99
CA MET A 255 -8.35 -76.57 -5.70
C MET A 255 -9.45 -77.37 -4.95
N GLN A 256 -9.18 -77.95 -3.77
CA GLN A 256 -10.20 -78.68 -3.02
C GLN A 256 -11.13 -77.74 -2.22
N MET A 257 -10.89 -76.43 -2.26
CA MET A 257 -11.64 -75.41 -1.52
C MET A 257 -12.09 -74.30 -2.47
N SER A 258 -13.31 -73.76 -2.28
CA SER A 258 -13.82 -72.58 -3.02
C SER A 258 -13.83 -71.29 -2.18
N ALA A 259 -13.42 -71.39 -0.91
CA ALA A 259 -13.28 -70.29 0.02
C ALA A 259 -12.30 -70.66 1.13
N LYS A 260 -11.59 -69.68 1.68
CA LYS A 260 -10.69 -69.88 2.82
C LYS A 260 -10.81 -68.72 3.81
N SER A 261 -10.78 -69.04 5.11
CA SER A 261 -10.90 -68.08 6.21
C SER A 261 -9.69 -68.14 7.12
N PHE A 262 -9.24 -66.97 7.60
CA PHE A 262 -8.04 -66.81 8.42
C PHE A 262 -8.29 -65.94 9.61
N ASP A 263 -7.79 -66.36 10.76
CA ASP A 263 -7.73 -65.54 11.96
C ASP A 263 -6.48 -64.65 11.89
N TYR A 264 -6.64 -63.33 12.06
CA TYR A 264 -5.59 -62.30 12.14
C TYR A 264 -4.91 -61.86 10.82
N ALA A 265 -5.67 -61.25 9.91
CA ALA A 265 -5.07 -60.36 8.89
C ALA A 265 -4.96 -58.92 9.44
N PRO A 266 -3.82 -58.20 9.35
CA PRO A 266 -3.61 -56.94 10.07
C PRO A 266 -4.20 -55.70 9.38
N LEU A 267 -5.38 -55.81 8.76
CA LEU A 267 -6.03 -54.67 8.10
C LEU A 267 -6.58 -53.62 9.09
N TYR A 268 -6.82 -53.99 10.36
CA TYR A 268 -7.25 -53.03 11.39
C TYR A 268 -6.21 -51.94 11.69
N THR A 269 -4.92 -52.27 11.54
CA THR A 269 -3.80 -51.39 11.91
C THR A 269 -3.02 -50.92 10.68
N ALA A 270 -3.55 -51.18 9.48
CA ALA A 270 -2.94 -50.77 8.24
C ALA A 270 -3.20 -49.27 7.99
N THR A 271 -2.23 -48.59 7.37
CA THR A 271 -2.33 -47.15 7.05
C THR A 271 -3.16 -46.93 5.79
N SER A 272 -3.63 -45.69 5.60
CA SER A 272 -4.41 -45.33 4.41
C SER A 272 -3.61 -45.56 3.11
N SER A 273 -4.08 -46.43 2.20
CA SER A 273 -3.40 -46.78 0.95
C SER A 273 -4.27 -47.63 0.00
N VAL A 274 -3.82 -47.76 -1.25
CA VAL A 274 -4.27 -48.86 -2.13
C VAL A 274 -3.60 -50.16 -1.70
N TYR A 275 -4.37 -51.26 -1.71
CA TYR A 275 -3.92 -52.61 -1.44
C TYR A 275 -4.32 -53.55 -2.59
N THR A 276 -3.44 -54.49 -2.93
CA THR A 276 -3.67 -55.51 -3.96
C THR A 276 -3.59 -56.89 -3.34
N ALA A 277 -4.70 -57.64 -3.41
CA ALA A 277 -4.73 -59.06 -3.13
C ALA A 277 -4.41 -59.85 -4.42
N ALA A 278 -3.48 -60.80 -4.33
CA ALA A 278 -3.01 -61.61 -5.45
C ALA A 278 -3.14 -63.09 -5.11
N MET A 279 -3.83 -63.84 -5.97
CA MET A 279 -3.92 -65.30 -5.95
C MET A 279 -3.08 -65.86 -7.09
N ILE A 280 -2.09 -66.71 -6.78
CA ILE A 280 -1.02 -67.14 -7.68
C ILE A 280 -0.94 -68.67 -7.74
N GLU A 281 -0.86 -69.23 -8.95
CA GLU A 281 -0.45 -70.62 -9.23
C GLU A 281 1.01 -70.61 -9.70
N ARG A 282 1.89 -71.20 -8.89
CA ARG A 282 3.31 -71.36 -9.23
C ARG A 282 3.50 -72.46 -10.28
N ASP A 283 4.44 -72.25 -11.20
CA ASP A 283 4.84 -73.32 -12.12
C ASP A 283 5.47 -74.49 -11.34
N PRO A 284 5.01 -75.74 -11.55
CA PRO A 284 5.58 -76.92 -10.91
C PRO A 284 7.11 -76.97 -10.89
N LYS A 285 7.76 -76.53 -11.98
CA LYS A 285 9.23 -76.60 -12.13
C LYS A 285 9.99 -75.68 -11.17
N TRP A 286 9.33 -74.70 -10.56
CA TRP A 286 9.93 -73.71 -9.64
C TRP A 286 9.53 -73.89 -8.17
N THR A 287 8.65 -74.84 -7.86
CA THR A 287 8.07 -75.02 -6.51
C THR A 287 9.10 -75.23 -5.38
N GLY A 288 10.32 -75.69 -5.70
CA GLY A 288 11.42 -75.87 -4.75
C GLY A 288 12.22 -74.60 -4.41
N ARG A 289 11.92 -73.43 -5.01
CA ARG A 289 12.60 -72.15 -4.75
C ARG A 289 11.76 -71.19 -3.88
N SER A 290 12.43 -70.20 -3.30
CA SER A 290 11.84 -69.12 -2.47
C SER A 290 10.82 -68.31 -3.27
N LEU A 291 9.64 -68.07 -2.69
CA LEU A 291 8.58 -67.27 -3.32
C LEU A 291 8.93 -65.78 -3.40
N VAL A 292 9.58 -65.26 -2.35
CA VAL A 292 9.92 -63.85 -2.21
C VAL A 292 10.99 -63.44 -3.23
N ASP A 293 11.98 -64.31 -3.44
CA ASP A 293 13.14 -64.01 -4.29
C ASP A 293 12.86 -64.14 -5.79
N TYR A 294 11.69 -64.66 -6.19
CA TYR A 294 11.41 -65.02 -7.59
C TYR A 294 10.01 -64.58 -8.09
N GLU A 295 8.91 -65.13 -7.58
CA GLU A 295 7.57 -64.78 -8.07
C GLU A 295 7.05 -63.44 -7.53
N LEU A 296 7.44 -63.03 -6.32
CA LEU A 296 7.05 -61.73 -5.77
C LEU A 296 7.77 -60.57 -6.48
N LEU A 297 9.03 -60.76 -6.90
CA LEU A 297 9.75 -59.80 -7.73
C LEU A 297 9.06 -59.59 -9.09
N TRP A 298 8.53 -60.68 -9.66
CA TRP A 298 7.71 -60.62 -10.87
C TRP A 298 6.45 -59.79 -10.65
N PHE A 299 5.82 -59.94 -9.49
CA PHE A 299 4.66 -59.15 -9.12
C PHE A 299 4.97 -57.66 -8.89
N GLN A 300 6.08 -57.37 -8.21
CA GLN A 300 6.57 -56.03 -7.91
C GLN A 300 6.94 -55.24 -9.15
N THR A 301 7.54 -55.88 -10.14
CA THR A 301 8.02 -55.20 -11.34
C THR A 301 6.99 -55.19 -12.47
N GLY A 302 5.76 -55.66 -12.22
CA GLY A 302 4.68 -55.70 -13.21
C GLY A 302 4.96 -56.71 -14.32
N GLY A 303 5.72 -57.76 -14.00
CA GLY A 303 6.10 -58.84 -14.88
C GLY A 303 7.44 -58.68 -15.61
N ASN A 304 8.26 -57.70 -15.23
CA ASN A 304 9.53 -57.39 -15.91
C ASN A 304 10.76 -58.15 -15.38
N GLU A 305 10.81 -58.49 -14.09
CA GLU A 305 11.94 -59.19 -13.45
C GLU A 305 11.44 -60.34 -12.56
N GLY A 306 12.20 -61.42 -12.43
CA GLY A 306 11.81 -62.58 -11.60
C GLY A 306 11.17 -63.72 -12.40
N VAL A 307 10.65 -64.73 -11.68
CA VAL A 307 10.09 -65.93 -12.32
C VAL A 307 8.58 -65.76 -12.49
N PRO A 308 8.07 -65.85 -13.73
CA PRO A 308 6.65 -65.74 -13.98
C PRO A 308 5.87 -66.90 -13.32
N PRO A 309 4.70 -66.62 -12.72
CA PRO A 309 3.80 -67.68 -12.30
C PRO A 309 3.17 -68.36 -13.51
N LYS A 310 2.55 -69.52 -13.28
CA LYS A 310 1.78 -70.21 -14.32
C LYS A 310 0.45 -69.52 -14.58
N ALA A 311 -0.21 -69.06 -13.51
CA ALA A 311 -1.36 -68.18 -13.59
C ALA A 311 -1.53 -67.33 -12.34
N TYR A 312 -2.28 -66.23 -12.43
CA TYR A 312 -2.57 -65.36 -11.30
C TYR A 312 -3.93 -64.65 -11.43
N SER A 313 -4.45 -64.12 -10.32
CA SER A 313 -5.69 -63.34 -10.25
C SER A 313 -5.59 -62.21 -9.24
N LEU A 314 -6.03 -61.00 -9.61
CA LEU A 314 -5.85 -59.77 -8.81
C LEU A 314 -7.15 -59.10 -8.37
N PHE A 315 -7.09 -58.55 -7.16
CA PHE A 315 -8.19 -57.83 -6.52
C PHE A 315 -7.66 -56.61 -5.74
N GLU A 316 -7.87 -55.41 -6.29
CA GLU A 316 -7.43 -54.15 -5.67
C GLU A 316 -8.56 -53.48 -4.88
N PHE A 317 -8.24 -52.80 -3.78
CA PHE A 317 -9.15 -51.95 -3.00
C PHE A 317 -8.38 -50.83 -2.28
N TYR A 318 -9.08 -49.75 -1.89
CA TYR A 318 -8.50 -48.66 -1.09
C TYR A 318 -8.94 -48.78 0.36
N LEU A 319 -8.00 -48.71 1.31
CA LEU A 319 -8.27 -48.70 2.75
C LEU A 319 -8.02 -47.29 3.29
N GLN A 320 -8.98 -46.72 4.02
CA GLN A 320 -8.88 -45.44 4.71
C GLN A 320 -8.87 -45.67 6.23
N ASN A 321 -7.88 -45.12 6.93
CA ASN A 321 -7.75 -45.18 8.39
C ASN A 321 -7.98 -43.79 9.01
N ASP A 322 -9.06 -43.64 9.77
CA ASP A 322 -9.46 -42.36 10.39
C ASP A 322 -8.42 -41.82 11.40
N ALA A 323 -7.53 -42.67 11.94
CA ALA A 323 -6.48 -42.25 12.88
C ALA A 323 -5.33 -41.43 12.22
N ASP A 324 -5.24 -41.42 10.90
CA ASP A 324 -4.20 -40.72 10.13
C ASP A 324 -4.66 -39.35 9.57
N ASN A 325 -5.88 -38.89 9.91
CA ASN A 325 -6.43 -37.62 9.40
C ASN A 325 -5.83 -36.41 10.13
N VAL A 326 -5.25 -35.48 9.38
CA VAL A 326 -4.82 -34.16 9.83
C VAL A 326 -5.94 -33.19 9.51
N ALA A 327 -6.42 -32.43 10.50
CA ALA A 327 -7.46 -31.44 10.26
C ALA A 327 -7.01 -30.39 9.23
N PRO A 328 -7.92 -29.89 8.38
CA PRO A 328 -7.59 -28.83 7.44
C PRO A 328 -7.24 -27.53 8.17
N LEU A 329 -6.75 -26.55 7.41
CA LEU A 329 -6.44 -25.20 7.88
C LEU A 329 -7.03 -24.15 6.91
N LEU A 330 -7.51 -23.04 7.46
CA LEU A 330 -7.89 -21.85 6.69
C LEU A 330 -6.96 -20.69 7.04
N THR A 331 -6.49 -19.97 6.01
CA THR A 331 -5.67 -18.75 6.17
C THR A 331 -6.08 -17.69 5.14
N ALA A 332 -5.85 -16.41 5.44
CA ALA A 332 -6.08 -15.32 4.49
C ALA A 332 -5.23 -14.09 4.85
N THR A 333 -4.73 -13.36 3.85
CA THR A 333 -4.05 -12.06 4.05
C THR A 333 -5.02 -10.88 3.98
N GLU A 334 -6.00 -10.95 3.08
CA GLU A 334 -7.05 -9.94 2.92
C GLU A 334 -8.40 -10.68 2.75
N PRO A 335 -8.97 -11.16 3.86
CA PRO A 335 -10.14 -12.04 3.83
C PRO A 335 -11.41 -11.36 3.31
N ILE A 336 -11.49 -10.02 3.38
CA ILE A 336 -12.67 -9.22 3.00
C ILE A 336 -12.19 -8.01 2.21
N PHE A 337 -12.79 -7.76 1.04
CA PHE A 337 -12.51 -6.56 0.26
C PHE A 337 -13.73 -6.05 -0.53
N PRO A 338 -14.10 -4.75 -0.43
CA PRO A 338 -13.60 -3.79 0.55
C PRO A 338 -14.16 -4.10 1.95
N GLU A 339 -13.53 -3.61 3.02
CA GLU A 339 -14.02 -3.80 4.41
C GLU A 339 -15.26 -2.95 4.73
N LYS A 340 -15.52 -1.91 3.94
CA LYS A 340 -16.68 -1.01 4.04
C LYS A 340 -17.25 -0.68 2.68
N GLY A 341 -18.56 -0.47 2.59
CA GLY A 341 -19.19 -0.17 1.31
C GLY A 341 -20.67 0.19 1.36
N TYR A 342 -21.20 0.52 0.18
CA TYR A 342 -22.58 0.94 -0.01
C TYR A 342 -23.57 -0.21 0.18
N PRO A 343 -24.62 -0.03 1.00
CA PRO A 343 -25.70 -0.99 1.10
C PRO A 343 -26.32 -1.28 -0.27
N ASN A 344 -26.46 -2.55 -0.62
CA ASN A 344 -27.01 -3.05 -1.89
C ASN A 344 -26.25 -2.67 -3.18
N LYS A 345 -25.13 -1.93 -3.11
CA LYS A 345 -24.34 -1.55 -4.30
C LYS A 345 -22.93 -2.09 -4.29
N THR A 346 -22.23 -2.07 -3.15
CA THR A 346 -20.86 -2.59 -3.07
C THR A 346 -20.88 -4.11 -3.16
N ILE A 347 -20.09 -4.63 -4.08
CA ILE A 347 -19.79 -6.06 -4.18
C ILE A 347 -18.61 -6.33 -3.25
N TYR A 348 -18.89 -7.02 -2.16
CA TYR A 348 -17.90 -7.50 -1.22
C TYR A 348 -17.34 -8.82 -1.71
N THR A 349 -16.02 -8.95 -1.66
CA THR A 349 -15.29 -10.15 -2.01
C THR A 349 -14.71 -10.77 -0.75
N PHE A 350 -15.00 -12.05 -0.54
CA PHE A 350 -14.53 -12.83 0.59
C PHE A 350 -13.58 -13.89 0.08
N ARG A 351 -12.38 -13.98 0.65
CA ARG A 351 -11.32 -14.91 0.20
C ARG A 351 -10.71 -15.67 1.37
N VAL A 352 -10.41 -16.94 1.13
CA VAL A 352 -9.68 -17.77 2.09
C VAL A 352 -8.91 -18.87 1.37
N LEU A 353 -7.72 -19.20 1.86
CA LEU A 353 -6.90 -20.31 1.40
C LEU A 353 -7.15 -21.53 2.30
N TYR A 354 -7.59 -22.63 1.69
CA TYR A 354 -7.78 -23.93 2.33
C TYR A 354 -6.56 -24.81 2.11
N THR A 355 -5.99 -25.37 3.17
CA THR A 355 -4.90 -26.35 3.10
C THR A 355 -5.22 -27.61 3.89
N ASP A 356 -4.77 -28.76 3.40
CA ASP A 356 -4.94 -30.06 4.04
C ASP A 356 -3.68 -30.92 3.84
N ALA A 357 -3.04 -31.32 4.93
CA ALA A 357 -1.76 -32.03 4.87
C ALA A 357 -1.87 -33.44 4.26
N ASN A 358 -3.06 -34.03 4.25
CA ASN A 358 -3.34 -35.31 3.60
C ASN A 358 -3.81 -35.14 2.15
N ASN A 359 -3.85 -33.90 1.65
CA ASN A 359 -4.35 -33.52 0.34
C ASN A 359 -5.85 -33.89 0.16
N ASN A 360 -6.63 -33.87 1.24
CA ASN A 360 -8.06 -34.12 1.16
C ASN A 360 -8.80 -32.89 0.60
N PRO A 361 -9.67 -33.07 -0.41
CA PRO A 361 -10.54 -31.98 -0.86
C PRO A 361 -11.54 -31.59 0.23
N PRO A 362 -11.90 -30.31 0.34
CA PRO A 362 -12.95 -29.90 1.28
C PRO A 362 -14.31 -30.45 0.84
N ASN A 363 -15.06 -30.99 1.80
CA ASN A 363 -16.49 -31.25 1.67
C ASN A 363 -17.28 -29.93 1.55
N PHE A 364 -16.87 -28.89 2.29
CA PHE A 364 -17.33 -27.52 2.06
C PHE A 364 -16.30 -26.48 2.50
N VAL A 365 -16.37 -25.31 1.88
CA VAL A 365 -15.78 -24.06 2.35
C VAL A 365 -16.89 -23.00 2.26
N ASN A 366 -17.26 -22.41 3.39
CA ASN A 366 -18.34 -21.45 3.51
C ASN A 366 -17.82 -20.14 4.10
N VAL A 367 -18.42 -19.03 3.68
CA VAL A 367 -18.37 -17.76 4.39
C VAL A 367 -19.68 -17.58 5.15
N VAL A 368 -19.61 -17.17 6.41
CA VAL A 368 -20.74 -16.80 7.24
C VAL A 368 -20.71 -15.29 7.47
N ILE A 369 -21.81 -14.61 7.14
CA ILE A 369 -21.98 -13.17 7.25
C ILE A 369 -23.22 -12.92 8.11
N GLY A 370 -23.03 -12.40 9.32
CA GLY A 370 -24.04 -12.36 10.38
C GLY A 370 -24.55 -13.77 10.67
N THR A 371 -25.82 -14.04 10.34
CA THR A 371 -26.44 -15.36 10.50
C THR A 371 -26.53 -16.15 9.19
N ALA A 372 -26.09 -15.59 8.06
CA ALA A 372 -26.24 -16.21 6.74
C ALA A 372 -24.95 -16.92 6.33
N SER A 373 -25.04 -18.22 6.01
CA SER A 373 -23.91 -19.03 5.51
C SER A 373 -24.04 -19.24 4.00
N SER A 374 -22.94 -19.05 3.26
CA SER A 374 -22.87 -19.21 1.81
C SER A 374 -21.65 -20.01 1.39
N THR A 375 -21.85 -20.97 0.49
CA THR A 375 -20.76 -21.79 -0.06
C THR A 375 -19.87 -21.00 -1.01
N MET A 376 -18.56 -21.09 -0.80
CA MET A 376 -17.53 -20.45 -1.61
C MET A 376 -17.11 -21.34 -2.78
N LYS A 377 -16.51 -20.74 -3.81
CA LYS A 377 -16.04 -21.44 -5.02
C LYS A 377 -14.53 -21.28 -5.14
N VAL A 378 -13.84 -22.25 -5.75
CA VAL A 378 -12.41 -22.12 -6.06
C VAL A 378 -12.17 -20.87 -6.92
N ASN A 379 -11.19 -20.05 -6.53
CA ASN A 379 -10.83 -18.82 -7.20
C ASN A 379 -9.98 -19.11 -8.45
N LYS A 380 -10.62 -19.18 -9.60
CA LYS A 380 -9.95 -19.43 -10.90
C LYS A 380 -9.11 -18.26 -11.42
N GLU A 381 -9.18 -17.10 -10.76
CA GLU A 381 -8.36 -15.91 -11.07
C GLU A 381 -7.07 -15.89 -10.25
N ALA A 382 -6.93 -16.77 -9.25
CA ALA A 382 -5.72 -16.89 -8.45
C ALA A 382 -4.55 -17.46 -9.27
N SER A 383 -3.36 -17.51 -8.68
CA SER A 383 -2.22 -18.21 -9.29
C SER A 383 -2.56 -19.69 -9.49
N LEU A 384 -2.02 -20.31 -10.55
CA LEU A 384 -2.25 -21.73 -10.87
C LEU A 384 -1.99 -22.68 -9.70
N ILE A 385 -1.02 -22.35 -8.85
CA ILE A 385 -0.68 -23.12 -7.65
C ILE A 385 -1.76 -23.11 -6.56
N PHE A 386 -2.78 -22.26 -6.68
CA PHE A 386 -3.89 -22.17 -5.72
C PHE A 386 -5.23 -22.63 -6.33
N HIS A 387 -5.18 -23.27 -7.50
CA HIS A 387 -6.34 -23.86 -8.16
C HIS A 387 -5.98 -25.09 -9.03
N ASP A 388 -4.94 -25.84 -8.67
CA ASP A 388 -4.42 -27.01 -9.41
C ASP A 388 -4.94 -28.36 -8.88
N GLY A 389 -5.67 -28.35 -7.76
CA GLY A 389 -6.22 -29.52 -7.10
C GLY A 389 -5.26 -30.18 -6.10
N ASP A 390 -4.15 -29.51 -5.73
CA ASP A 390 -3.24 -29.91 -4.67
C ASP A 390 -3.51 -29.14 -3.37
N PHE A 391 -4.47 -29.62 -2.58
CA PHE A 391 -4.84 -29.08 -1.28
C PHE A 391 -3.69 -29.10 -0.25
N SER A 392 -2.60 -29.84 -0.49
CA SER A 392 -1.43 -29.81 0.40
C SER A 392 -0.61 -28.51 0.30
N ASN A 393 -0.64 -27.87 -0.87
CA ASN A 393 -0.02 -26.56 -1.10
C ASN A 393 -1.03 -25.40 -0.98
N GLY A 394 -2.33 -25.73 -1.08
CA GLY A 394 -3.46 -24.89 -0.73
C GLY A 394 -4.28 -24.44 -1.93
N GLU A 395 -5.58 -24.28 -1.71
CA GLU A 395 -6.54 -23.88 -2.74
C GLU A 395 -7.30 -22.64 -2.29
N GLU A 396 -7.33 -21.59 -3.11
CA GLU A 396 -8.00 -20.34 -2.75
C GLU A 396 -9.49 -20.41 -3.11
N TYR A 397 -10.34 -20.05 -2.16
CA TYR A 397 -11.79 -19.97 -2.32
C TYR A 397 -12.25 -18.52 -2.26
N ILE A 398 -13.21 -18.18 -3.12
CA ILE A 398 -13.80 -16.86 -3.28
C ILE A 398 -15.33 -16.92 -3.22
N ALA A 399 -15.93 -15.92 -2.58
CA ALA A 399 -17.34 -15.61 -2.67
C ALA A 399 -17.53 -14.11 -2.86
N THR A 400 -18.59 -13.71 -3.57
CA THR A 400 -18.97 -12.31 -3.71
C THR A 400 -20.45 -12.11 -3.41
N THR A 401 -20.78 -11.04 -2.69
CA THR A 401 -22.18 -10.67 -2.44
C THR A 401 -22.30 -9.17 -2.20
N THR A 402 -23.53 -8.65 -2.27
CA THR A 402 -23.87 -7.32 -1.75
C THR A 402 -24.50 -7.47 -0.37
N LEU A 403 -24.33 -6.46 0.49
CA LEU A 403 -24.90 -6.43 1.84
C LEU A 403 -26.06 -5.43 1.88
N ALA A 404 -27.23 -5.90 2.30
CA ALA A 404 -28.46 -5.14 2.13
C ALA A 404 -28.87 -4.27 3.33
N THR A 405 -28.47 -4.67 4.54
CA THR A 405 -28.86 -4.00 5.79
C THR A 405 -27.71 -3.12 6.27
N LYS A 406 -28.07 -1.99 6.85
CA LYS A 406 -27.14 -0.92 7.21
C LYS A 406 -26.60 -1.16 8.63
N VAL A 407 -25.74 -2.16 8.77
CA VAL A 407 -25.17 -2.62 10.05
C VAL A 407 -23.76 -3.16 9.83
N ASP A 408 -23.01 -3.28 10.93
CA ASP A 408 -21.77 -4.04 10.99
C ASP A 408 -22.14 -5.53 10.98
N TYR A 409 -21.51 -6.31 10.10
CA TYR A 409 -21.71 -7.75 10.00
C TYR A 409 -20.48 -8.49 10.52
N ASP A 410 -20.71 -9.39 11.46
CA ASP A 410 -19.72 -10.40 11.84
C ASP A 410 -19.48 -11.36 10.66
N VAL A 411 -18.22 -11.58 10.33
CA VAL A 411 -17.78 -12.45 9.24
C VAL A 411 -16.79 -13.46 9.75
N TYR A 412 -17.03 -14.73 9.42
CA TYR A 412 -16.07 -15.79 9.63
C TYR A 412 -16.24 -16.87 8.55
N PHE A 413 -15.24 -17.72 8.43
CA PHE A 413 -15.17 -18.78 7.44
C PHE A 413 -15.24 -20.13 8.13
N GLU A 414 -15.90 -21.10 7.50
CA GLU A 414 -15.99 -22.47 7.98
C GLU A 414 -15.56 -23.42 6.87
N ALA A 415 -14.77 -24.43 7.21
CA ALA A 415 -14.41 -25.49 6.27
C ALA A 415 -14.44 -26.87 6.94
N SER A 416 -14.68 -27.90 6.13
CA SER A 416 -14.60 -29.30 6.54
C SER A 416 -14.15 -30.17 5.39
N ASP A 417 -13.30 -31.16 5.68
CA ASP A 417 -12.90 -32.27 4.80
C ASP A 417 -13.87 -33.48 4.90
N GLY A 418 -14.94 -33.38 5.71
CA GLY A 418 -15.89 -34.46 6.02
C GLY A 418 -15.52 -35.33 7.23
N LEU A 419 -14.33 -35.16 7.81
CA LEU A 419 -13.84 -35.86 9.01
C LEU A 419 -13.57 -34.89 10.17
N SER A 420 -13.13 -33.68 9.86
CA SER A 420 -12.81 -32.56 10.74
C SER A 420 -13.49 -31.28 10.21
N ALA A 421 -13.78 -30.33 11.10
CA ALA A 421 -14.30 -29.02 10.73
C ALA A 421 -13.63 -27.92 11.55
N LEU A 422 -13.47 -26.74 10.97
CA LEU A 422 -12.81 -25.60 11.62
C LEU A 422 -13.49 -24.28 11.26
N ARG A 423 -13.20 -23.25 12.06
CA ARG A 423 -13.62 -21.86 11.87
C ARG A 423 -12.39 -20.94 11.80
N PHE A 424 -12.41 -19.96 10.89
CA PHE A 424 -11.40 -18.89 10.79
C PHE A 424 -12.05 -17.51 10.77
N PRO A 425 -11.59 -16.54 11.58
CA PRO A 425 -10.66 -16.70 12.70
C PRO A 425 -11.25 -17.57 13.83
N GLU A 426 -10.40 -18.22 14.63
CA GLU A 426 -10.83 -19.11 15.72
C GLU A 426 -11.54 -18.35 16.86
N GLY A 427 -11.24 -17.05 17.03
CA GLY A 427 -11.77 -16.15 18.06
C GLY A 427 -12.83 -15.16 17.57
N GLU A 428 -12.61 -13.87 17.84
CA GLU A 428 -13.53 -12.80 17.43
C GLU A 428 -13.72 -12.78 15.91
N PRO A 429 -14.96 -12.66 15.41
CA PRO A 429 -15.23 -12.59 13.98
C PRO A 429 -14.57 -11.34 13.37
N LEU A 430 -14.31 -11.42 12.07
CA LEU A 430 -13.99 -10.23 11.29
C LEU A 430 -15.24 -9.36 11.18
N THR A 431 -15.09 -8.06 10.93
CA THR A 431 -16.23 -7.15 10.72
C THR A 431 -16.22 -6.62 9.30
N VAL A 432 -17.39 -6.55 8.67
CA VAL A 432 -17.61 -5.81 7.41
C VAL A 432 -18.74 -4.81 7.60
N GLU A 433 -18.50 -3.55 7.23
CA GLU A 433 -19.44 -2.47 7.46
C GLU A 433 -20.25 -2.16 6.19
N ALA A 434 -21.57 -2.27 6.27
CA ALA A 434 -22.46 -1.85 5.18
C ALA A 434 -23.10 -0.49 5.51
N GLY A 435 -22.62 0.57 4.87
CA GLY A 435 -23.06 1.95 5.12
C GLY A 435 -21.93 2.86 5.56
N TYR A 436 -22.05 4.15 5.24
CA TYR A 436 -21.12 5.18 5.71
C TYR A 436 -21.78 6.04 6.79
N SER A 437 -20.92 6.65 7.60
CA SER A 437 -21.30 7.55 8.70
C SER A 437 -21.70 8.91 8.14
N ASN A 438 -22.70 9.54 8.75
CA ASN A 438 -23.00 10.94 8.45
C ASN A 438 -21.88 11.83 8.98
N VAL A 439 -21.77 13.03 8.42
CA VAL A 439 -20.68 13.95 8.77
C VAL A 439 -21.20 15.12 9.60
N ALA A 440 -20.57 15.37 10.74
CA ALA A 440 -20.71 16.61 11.49
C ALA A 440 -19.48 17.48 11.20
N PHE A 441 -19.70 18.74 10.81
CA PHE A 441 -18.61 19.69 10.56
C PHE A 441 -18.55 20.77 11.64
N LEU A 442 -17.42 20.87 12.32
CA LEU A 442 -17.13 21.91 13.31
C LEU A 442 -16.21 22.98 12.68
N PRO A 443 -16.73 24.20 12.42
CA PRO A 443 -15.98 25.27 11.77
C PRO A 443 -14.84 25.83 12.63
N GLY A 444 -13.93 26.57 12.00
CA GLY A 444 -12.84 27.29 12.68
C GLY A 444 -13.32 28.46 13.55
N LEU A 445 -12.36 29.12 14.23
CA LEU A 445 -12.61 30.38 14.93
C LEU A 445 -13.20 31.38 13.93
N GLU A 446 -14.23 32.12 14.33
CA GLU A 446 -14.91 33.13 13.50
C GLU A 446 -15.58 32.66 12.20
N ALA A 447 -15.50 31.38 11.91
CA ALA A 447 -16.08 30.86 10.68
C ALA A 447 -17.61 30.66 10.78
N SER A 448 -18.23 31.01 11.91
CA SER A 448 -19.69 31.06 12.09
C SER A 448 -20.18 32.49 12.05
N ARG A 449 -21.27 32.76 11.31
CA ARG A 449 -21.84 34.11 11.20
C ARG A 449 -22.65 34.46 12.44
N LEU A 450 -22.47 35.68 12.95
CA LEU A 450 -23.16 36.20 14.11
C LEU A 450 -24.15 37.29 13.71
N TYR A 451 -25.32 37.24 14.31
CA TYR A 451 -26.45 38.12 14.02
C TYR A 451 -27.09 38.63 15.31
N ARG A 452 -27.78 39.76 15.17
CA ARG A 452 -28.76 40.28 16.12
C ARG A 452 -30.19 40.17 15.57
N PRO A 453 -31.23 40.28 16.42
CA PRO A 453 -32.61 40.28 15.98
C PRO A 453 -32.89 41.34 14.91
N GLY A 454 -33.70 40.98 13.92
CA GLY A 454 -33.98 41.86 12.77
C GLY A 454 -33.13 41.58 11.53
N GLU A 455 -32.43 40.43 11.50
CA GLU A 455 -31.53 40.02 10.40
C GLU A 455 -30.31 40.94 10.23
N ASP A 456 -29.90 41.57 11.33
CA ASP A 456 -28.70 42.41 11.39
C ASP A 456 -27.48 41.52 11.61
N GLN A 457 -26.67 41.38 10.57
CA GLN A 457 -25.45 40.57 10.62
C GLN A 457 -24.30 41.44 11.14
N VAL A 458 -23.84 41.13 12.34
CA VAL A 458 -22.71 41.83 12.99
C VAL A 458 -21.37 41.15 12.68
N TRP A 459 -21.40 39.88 12.23
CA TRP A 459 -20.25 39.16 11.72
C TRP A 459 -20.62 38.38 10.44
N GLU A 460 -20.05 38.64 9.26
CA GLU A 460 -18.90 39.50 8.95
C GLU A 460 -19.20 41.03 9.04
N PRO A 461 -18.36 41.84 9.73
CA PRO A 461 -18.65 43.26 9.97
C PRO A 461 -18.48 44.12 8.72
N THR A 462 -19.22 45.22 8.68
CA THR A 462 -19.23 46.19 7.57
C THR A 462 -18.68 47.56 7.98
N ARG A 463 -18.52 47.79 9.28
CA ARG A 463 -18.04 49.02 9.91
C ARG A 463 -17.49 48.69 11.30
N ASN A 464 -16.67 49.56 11.89
CA ASN A 464 -16.13 49.34 13.24
C ASN A 464 -17.22 49.21 14.32
N GLN A 465 -18.36 49.88 14.14
CA GLN A 465 -19.51 49.75 15.06
C GLN A 465 -20.01 48.30 15.17
N ASP A 466 -19.94 47.49 14.11
CA ASP A 466 -20.39 46.09 14.16
C ASP A 466 -19.50 45.25 15.11
N ILE A 467 -18.22 45.61 15.27
CA ILE A 467 -17.28 45.00 16.23
C ILE A 467 -17.62 45.39 17.68
N GLU A 468 -18.00 46.65 17.90
CA GLU A 468 -18.45 47.11 19.23
C GLU A 468 -19.67 46.32 19.73
N GLU A 469 -20.52 45.85 18.81
CA GLU A 469 -21.65 45.00 19.15
C GLU A 469 -21.22 43.60 19.61
N LEU A 470 -20.01 43.14 19.28
CA LEU A 470 -19.50 41.83 19.64
C LEU A 470 -18.79 41.80 21.00
N TYR A 471 -18.63 42.95 21.67
CA TYR A 471 -17.89 43.06 22.92
C TYR A 471 -18.37 42.13 24.03
N LEU A 472 -17.40 41.78 24.88
CA LEU A 472 -17.53 40.84 25.98
C LEU A 472 -17.16 41.53 27.29
N SER A 473 -17.74 41.06 28.38
CA SER A 473 -17.52 41.60 29.72
C SER A 473 -16.07 41.36 30.16
N PRO A 474 -15.31 42.40 30.54
CA PRO A 474 -13.91 42.23 30.92
C PRO A 474 -13.69 41.46 32.23
N LEU A 475 -14.76 41.23 33.01
CA LEU A 475 -14.69 40.42 34.23
C LEU A 475 -15.03 38.94 34.00
N THR A 476 -15.85 38.62 33.00
CA THR A 476 -16.51 37.30 32.90
C THR A 476 -16.38 36.64 31.53
N GLY A 477 -16.12 37.44 30.49
CA GLY A 477 -16.15 37.01 29.09
C GLY A 477 -17.56 36.75 28.56
N GLU A 478 -18.61 37.08 29.32
CA GLU A 478 -20.00 37.02 28.86
C GLU A 478 -20.27 38.11 27.82
N SER A 479 -21.12 37.84 26.83
CA SER A 479 -21.47 38.85 25.83
C SER A 479 -22.19 40.05 26.44
N VAL A 480 -21.75 41.26 26.08
CA VAL A 480 -22.41 42.51 26.48
C VAL A 480 -23.80 42.63 25.85
N ASN A 481 -23.92 42.18 24.59
CA ASN A 481 -25.19 42.09 23.87
C ASN A 481 -25.81 40.70 23.99
N SER A 482 -26.90 40.61 24.76
CA SER A 482 -27.51 39.34 25.16
C SER A 482 -28.35 38.63 24.08
N ASP A 483 -28.54 39.26 22.92
CA ASP A 483 -29.43 38.79 21.85
C ASP A 483 -28.70 38.29 20.60
N ILE A 484 -27.37 38.15 20.69
CA ILE A 484 -26.56 37.60 19.61
C ILE A 484 -26.81 36.10 19.45
N TYR A 485 -26.88 35.66 18.20
CA TYR A 485 -26.99 34.25 17.83
C TYR A 485 -26.12 33.92 16.62
N ALA A 486 -25.64 32.66 16.57
CA ALA A 486 -24.94 32.10 15.43
C ALA A 486 -25.94 31.56 14.40
N ARG A 487 -25.63 31.70 13.10
CA ARG A 487 -26.40 31.09 12.00
C ARG A 487 -25.52 30.83 10.78
N GLY A 488 -25.37 29.55 10.45
CA GLY A 488 -24.57 29.12 9.30
C GLY A 488 -23.07 29.39 9.48
N ILE A 489 -22.29 28.86 8.55
CA ILE A 489 -20.86 29.10 8.45
C ILE A 489 -20.56 30.10 7.32
N ILE A 490 -19.33 30.59 7.24
CA ILE A 490 -18.88 31.45 6.14
C ILE A 490 -18.59 30.56 4.93
N ASP A 491 -19.49 30.59 3.94
CA ASP A 491 -19.25 30.00 2.61
C ASP A 491 -18.36 30.94 1.79
N GLU A 492 -18.96 31.97 1.24
CA GLU A 492 -18.35 33.13 0.57
C GLU A 492 -18.76 34.35 1.37
N SER A 493 -17.87 35.32 1.53
CA SER A 493 -18.26 36.60 2.13
C SER A 493 -18.53 37.64 1.05
N PRO A 494 -19.78 37.79 0.55
CA PRO A 494 -20.11 38.73 -0.52
C PRO A 494 -20.06 40.20 -0.05
N ARG A 495 -19.98 40.42 1.26
CA ARG A 495 -19.84 41.76 1.86
C ARG A 495 -18.39 42.25 1.85
N ILE A 496 -17.42 41.34 1.70
CA ILE A 496 -16.01 41.64 1.49
C ILE A 496 -15.78 41.85 -0.02
N VAL A 497 -14.93 42.81 -0.38
CA VAL A 497 -14.66 43.21 -1.76
C VAL A 497 -14.39 41.97 -2.64
N ASN A 498 -15.22 41.74 -3.68
CA ASN A 498 -15.16 40.62 -4.64
C ASN A 498 -15.30 39.17 -4.13
N GLY A 499 -15.76 38.90 -2.90
CA GLY A 499 -16.19 37.55 -2.49
C GLY A 499 -15.07 36.51 -2.39
N TYR A 500 -14.45 36.40 -1.22
CA TYR A 500 -13.52 35.30 -0.92
C TYR A 500 -14.27 34.10 -0.33
N ASN A 501 -13.80 32.89 -0.66
CA ASN A 501 -14.39 31.64 -0.17
C ASN A 501 -13.61 31.09 1.02
N VAL A 502 -14.33 30.74 2.09
CA VAL A 502 -13.79 30.03 3.25
C VAL A 502 -14.20 28.57 3.20
N TYR A 503 -15.51 28.30 3.05
CA TYR A 503 -16.04 26.94 2.90
C TYR A 503 -16.96 26.74 1.70
N LYS A 504 -17.12 27.74 0.81
CA LYS A 504 -18.03 27.65 -0.34
C LYS A 504 -17.87 26.35 -1.14
N LYS A 505 -16.63 26.00 -1.52
CA LYS A 505 -16.37 24.78 -2.29
C LYS A 505 -16.54 23.55 -1.44
N PHE A 506 -16.13 23.59 -0.17
CA PHE A 506 -16.31 22.49 0.76
C PHE A 506 -17.79 22.14 0.95
N GLU A 507 -18.67 23.13 1.14
CA GLU A 507 -20.12 22.92 1.25
C GLU A 507 -20.70 22.36 -0.06
N GLU A 508 -20.32 22.93 -1.20
CA GLU A 508 -20.73 22.42 -2.52
C GLU A 508 -20.27 20.97 -2.74
N PHE A 509 -19.02 20.65 -2.37
CA PHE A 509 -18.44 19.32 -2.44
C PHE A 509 -19.21 18.33 -1.54
N MET A 510 -19.48 18.70 -0.28
CA MET A 510 -20.21 17.87 0.66
C MET A 510 -21.66 17.62 0.20
N ASP A 511 -22.33 18.64 -0.35
CA ASP A 511 -23.68 18.54 -0.89
C ASP A 511 -23.75 17.70 -2.17
N THR A 512 -22.82 17.90 -3.10
CA THR A 512 -22.91 17.34 -4.45
C THR A 512 -22.16 16.02 -4.60
N GLU A 513 -20.91 15.97 -4.17
CA GLU A 513 -20.00 14.84 -4.39
C GLU A 513 -20.04 13.81 -3.26
N VAL A 514 -20.51 14.19 -2.07
CA VAL A 514 -20.64 13.28 -0.93
C VAL A 514 -22.11 12.88 -0.72
N VAL A 515 -23.01 13.82 -0.48
CA VAL A 515 -24.45 13.52 -0.33
C VAL A 515 -25.12 13.25 -1.68
N GLY A 516 -24.87 14.09 -2.70
CA GLY A 516 -25.52 13.97 -4.02
C GLY A 516 -25.18 12.67 -4.76
N GLU A 517 -23.99 12.12 -4.55
CA GLU A 517 -23.59 10.78 -5.05
C GLU A 517 -24.15 9.63 -4.20
N GLY A 518 -24.73 9.94 -3.04
CA GLY A 518 -25.28 8.97 -2.08
C GLY A 518 -24.21 8.20 -1.33
N ILE A 519 -23.08 8.85 -1.00
CA ILE A 519 -22.02 8.32 -0.13
C ILE A 519 -22.50 8.25 1.30
N ILE A 520 -23.01 9.36 1.81
CA ILE A 520 -23.63 9.49 3.13
C ILE A 520 -25.06 9.99 2.96
N ASN A 521 -25.89 9.87 4.00
CA ASN A 521 -27.26 10.39 3.92
C ASN A 521 -27.31 11.91 4.09
N GLU A 522 -26.47 12.42 4.98
CA GLU A 522 -26.49 13.83 5.39
C GLU A 522 -25.14 14.24 5.95
N TRP A 523 -24.77 15.49 5.72
CA TRP A 523 -23.79 16.20 6.52
C TRP A 523 -24.42 17.47 7.09
N LYS A 524 -23.85 18.00 8.18
CA LYS A 524 -24.32 19.27 8.74
C LYS A 524 -23.17 20.08 9.36
N ALA A 525 -23.07 21.34 8.95
CA ALA A 525 -22.27 22.34 9.66
C ALA A 525 -22.92 22.70 11.01
N LEU A 526 -22.11 22.75 12.06
CA LEU A 526 -22.53 23.07 13.42
C LEU A 526 -21.93 24.42 13.82
N PRO A 527 -22.55 25.55 13.42
CA PRO A 527 -22.05 26.88 13.76
C PRO A 527 -22.19 27.13 15.26
N TYR A 528 -21.22 27.84 15.82
CA TYR A 528 -21.16 28.18 17.24
C TYR A 528 -20.75 29.64 17.46
N ASP A 529 -21.05 30.18 18.63
CA ASP A 529 -20.53 31.50 19.01
C ASP A 529 -19.05 31.37 19.40
N TRP A 530 -18.20 31.69 18.43
CA TRP A 530 -16.75 31.52 18.50
C TRP A 530 -16.07 32.42 19.54
N ARG A 531 -16.80 33.35 20.17
CA ARG A 531 -16.30 34.22 21.23
C ARG A 531 -16.18 33.54 22.60
N PHE A 532 -16.95 32.47 22.81
CA PHE A 532 -17.08 31.80 24.10
C PHE A 532 -16.08 30.67 24.30
N ASP A 533 -15.92 30.28 25.56
CA ASP A 533 -15.05 29.16 25.95
C ASP A 533 -15.63 27.80 25.50
N LEU A 534 -14.82 26.75 25.46
CA LEU A 534 -15.21 25.45 24.91
C LEU A 534 -16.36 24.80 25.70
N ASP A 535 -16.35 24.92 27.03
CA ASP A 535 -17.41 24.41 27.91
C ASP A 535 -18.73 25.16 27.72
N GLU A 536 -18.69 26.48 27.57
CA GLU A 536 -19.87 27.30 27.30
C GLU A 536 -20.53 26.94 25.97
N ILE A 537 -19.71 26.62 24.95
CA ILE A 537 -20.20 26.16 23.65
C ILE A 537 -20.85 24.77 23.77
N LEU A 538 -20.27 23.84 24.53
CA LEU A 538 -20.79 22.49 24.68
C LEU A 538 -22.03 22.40 25.58
N ASP A 539 -22.14 23.25 26.59
CA ASP A 539 -23.30 23.34 27.48
C ASP A 539 -24.45 24.18 26.89
N GLY A 540 -24.13 25.01 25.89
CA GLY A 540 -25.03 25.98 25.30
C GLY A 540 -25.68 25.57 23.98
N GLY A 541 -26.15 26.58 23.26
CA GLY A 541 -26.77 26.43 21.95
C GLY A 541 -28.24 26.06 22.05
N ARG A 542 -29.10 27.08 22.08
CA ARG A 542 -30.54 26.94 21.97
C ARG A 542 -31.00 27.46 20.61
N VAL A 543 -31.76 26.64 19.88
CA VAL A 543 -32.43 27.10 18.66
C VAL A 543 -33.53 28.09 19.04
N VAL A 544 -33.36 29.36 18.65
CA VAL A 544 -34.28 30.48 18.95
C VAL A 544 -35.12 30.90 17.74
N GLY A 545 -34.84 30.35 16.56
CA GLY A 545 -35.57 30.61 15.33
C GLY A 545 -34.90 29.99 14.12
N SER A 546 -35.34 30.37 12.93
CA SER A 546 -34.67 30.04 11.68
C SER A 546 -34.91 31.12 10.63
N SER A 547 -33.94 31.30 9.74
CA SER A 547 -34.04 32.20 8.58
C SER A 547 -33.25 31.58 7.43
N GLY A 548 -33.74 31.75 6.19
CA GLY A 548 -33.08 31.20 5.01
C GLY A 548 -32.94 29.66 4.99
N GLY A 549 -33.68 28.94 5.82
CA GLY A 549 -33.53 27.48 5.99
C GLY A 549 -32.47 27.06 7.01
N LEU A 550 -31.78 28.01 7.63
CA LEU A 550 -30.77 27.79 8.67
C LEU A 550 -31.32 28.12 10.06
N GLU A 551 -30.87 27.39 11.07
CA GLU A 551 -31.25 27.59 12.47
C GLU A 551 -30.50 28.79 13.08
N ASN A 552 -31.22 29.62 13.84
CA ASN A 552 -30.64 30.66 14.68
C ASN A 552 -30.31 30.03 16.04
N ILE A 553 -29.04 29.99 16.43
CA ILE A 553 -28.58 29.29 17.64
C ILE A 553 -28.00 30.31 18.62
N SER A 554 -28.69 30.55 19.73
CA SER A 554 -28.17 31.39 20.81
C SER A 554 -27.37 30.55 21.79
N TYR A 555 -26.11 30.92 22.02
CA TYR A 555 -25.26 30.31 23.04
C TYR A 555 -25.35 31.04 24.40
N ILE A 556 -26.16 32.10 24.46
CA ILE A 556 -26.42 32.90 25.66
C ILE A 556 -27.68 32.39 26.37
N GLU A 557 -28.69 31.94 25.61
CA GLU A 557 -29.91 31.39 26.21
C GLU A 557 -29.68 30.01 26.82
N ALA A 558 -30.00 29.87 28.11
CA ALA A 558 -29.90 28.61 28.83
C ALA A 558 -30.71 27.48 28.16
N THR A 559 -30.12 26.28 28.11
CA THR A 559 -30.71 25.08 27.55
C THR A 559 -30.37 23.86 28.41
N SER A 560 -31.25 22.85 28.41
CA SER A 560 -30.96 21.52 28.98
C SER A 560 -30.66 20.47 27.90
N THR A 561 -30.66 20.90 26.65
CA THR A 561 -30.39 20.09 25.47
C THR A 561 -29.43 20.92 24.62
N PRO A 562 -28.11 20.77 24.81
CA PRO A 562 -27.16 21.56 24.05
C PRO A 562 -27.22 21.25 22.56
N TYR A 563 -27.02 22.25 21.70
CA TYR A 563 -27.24 22.11 20.25
C TYR A 563 -26.32 21.06 19.61
N ILE A 564 -25.02 21.12 19.90
CA ILE A 564 -24.03 20.23 19.29
C ILE A 564 -24.35 18.77 19.61
N PHE A 565 -24.57 18.43 20.88
CA PHE A 565 -24.89 17.04 21.27
C PHE A 565 -26.19 16.52 20.66
N GLN A 566 -27.22 17.37 20.54
CA GLN A 566 -28.47 17.00 19.87
C GLN A 566 -28.26 16.66 18.40
N GLU A 567 -27.51 17.48 17.67
CA GLU A 567 -27.26 17.26 16.26
C GLU A 567 -26.35 16.05 16.02
N LEU A 568 -25.33 15.83 16.85
CA LEU A 568 -24.52 14.61 16.78
C LEU A 568 -25.37 13.35 17.00
N ALA A 569 -26.24 13.35 18.02
CA ALA A 569 -27.15 12.24 18.26
C ALA A 569 -28.13 12.00 17.11
N ARG A 570 -28.62 13.08 16.48
CA ARG A 570 -29.51 13.00 15.33
C ARG A 570 -28.78 12.44 14.11
N LEU A 571 -27.60 12.99 13.76
CA LEU A 571 -26.80 12.58 12.61
C LEU A 571 -26.40 11.11 12.71
N ALA A 572 -25.94 10.65 13.88
CA ALA A 572 -25.63 9.24 14.10
C ALA A 572 -26.87 8.34 13.95
N LYS A 573 -28.03 8.78 14.42
CA LYS A 573 -29.28 8.01 14.30
C LYS A 573 -29.76 7.91 12.84
N THR A 574 -29.48 8.91 12.01
CA THR A 574 -29.91 8.99 10.62
C THR A 574 -28.87 8.52 9.62
N SER A 575 -27.66 8.14 10.06
CA SER A 575 -26.62 7.60 9.18
C SER A 575 -26.88 6.13 8.83
N ASP A 576 -26.18 5.64 7.81
CA ASP A 576 -26.29 4.24 7.41
C ASP A 576 -25.52 3.32 8.36
N SER A 577 -24.35 3.73 8.82
CA SER A 577 -23.57 2.97 9.81
C SER A 577 -24.17 3.01 11.22
N GLY A 578 -25.09 3.95 11.50
CA GLY A 578 -25.48 4.28 12.87
C GLY A 578 -24.39 5.01 13.66
N LYS A 579 -23.31 5.45 12.99
CA LYS A 579 -22.16 6.20 13.51
C LYS A 579 -22.03 7.56 12.80
N LEU A 580 -21.11 8.41 13.25
CA LEU A 580 -20.83 9.75 12.73
C LEU A 580 -19.33 10.00 12.59
N THR A 581 -18.94 10.67 11.52
CA THR A 581 -17.60 11.24 11.32
C THR A 581 -17.62 12.70 11.73
N ILE A 582 -16.67 13.13 12.57
CA ILE A 582 -16.45 14.55 12.88
C ILE A 582 -15.35 15.06 11.95
N ILE A 583 -15.63 16.11 11.18
CA ILE A 583 -14.61 16.90 10.49
C ILE A 583 -14.53 18.24 11.22
N ALA A 584 -13.32 18.65 11.58
CA ALA A 584 -13.13 19.86 12.35
C ALA A 584 -11.96 20.67 11.79
N HIS A 585 -12.17 21.98 11.66
CA HIS A 585 -11.17 22.92 11.17
C HIS A 585 -10.71 23.85 12.29
N SER A 586 -9.41 24.14 12.39
CA SER A 586 -8.87 25.17 13.30
C SER A 586 -9.41 25.00 14.75
N ASN A 587 -9.94 26.05 15.38
CA ASN A 587 -10.54 26.00 16.73
C ASN A 587 -11.67 24.96 16.88
N GLY A 588 -12.40 24.64 15.80
CA GLY A 588 -13.39 23.57 15.79
C GLY A 588 -12.79 22.21 16.17
N GLY A 589 -11.49 22.01 15.91
CA GLY A 589 -10.76 20.81 16.32
C GLY A 589 -10.43 20.77 17.82
N LEU A 590 -10.17 21.91 18.45
CA LEU A 590 -10.05 21.98 19.92
C LEU A 590 -11.40 21.69 20.57
N LEU A 591 -12.48 22.25 20.04
CA LEU A 591 -13.84 21.95 20.46
C LEU A 591 -14.18 20.45 20.28
N ALA A 592 -13.76 19.83 19.17
CA ALA A 592 -13.95 18.40 18.95
C ALA A 592 -13.21 17.55 19.98
N LYS A 593 -11.93 17.87 20.27
CA LYS A 593 -11.13 17.17 21.28
C LYS A 593 -11.73 17.33 22.68
N TYR A 594 -12.11 18.55 23.06
CA TYR A 594 -12.72 18.83 24.35
C TYR A 594 -14.08 18.12 24.50
N LEU A 595 -14.90 18.12 23.46
CA LEU A 595 -16.16 17.35 23.41
C LEU A 595 -15.93 15.87 23.70
N LEU A 596 -14.98 15.25 23.01
CA LEU A 596 -14.66 13.83 23.19
C LEU A 596 -14.17 13.54 24.61
N LYS A 597 -13.29 14.40 25.12
CA LYS A 597 -12.75 14.33 26.47
C LYS A 597 -13.82 14.44 27.57
N GLU A 598 -14.83 15.31 27.38
CA GLU A 598 -15.94 15.48 28.33
C GLU A 598 -16.87 14.26 28.34
N ILE A 599 -17.22 13.72 27.17
CA ILE A 599 -18.13 12.58 27.08
C ILE A 599 -17.49 11.23 27.43
N GLU A 600 -16.18 11.19 27.70
CA GLU A 600 -15.52 10.00 28.28
C GLU A 600 -16.01 9.70 29.71
N ASP A 601 -16.46 10.71 30.45
CA ASP A 601 -17.08 10.48 31.75
C ASP A 601 -18.38 9.67 31.57
N GLU A 602 -18.42 8.45 32.13
CA GLU A 602 -19.58 7.55 32.07
C GLU A 602 -20.86 8.18 32.68
N THR A 603 -20.71 9.22 33.51
CA THR A 603 -21.82 9.96 34.10
C THR A 603 -22.35 11.08 33.22
N HIS A 604 -21.62 11.47 32.16
CA HIS A 604 -22.04 12.50 31.23
C HIS A 604 -23.32 12.08 30.48
N PRO A 605 -24.37 12.93 30.36
CA PRO A 605 -25.65 12.56 29.74
C PRO A 605 -25.53 12.06 28.30
N TYR A 606 -24.46 12.46 27.60
CA TYR A 606 -24.17 12.13 26.21
C TYR A 606 -23.04 11.11 26.03
N HIS A 607 -22.56 10.45 27.10
CA HIS A 607 -21.48 9.46 27.03
C HIS A 607 -21.65 8.43 25.91
N ARG A 608 -22.88 7.96 25.68
CA ARG A 608 -23.21 6.99 24.61
C ARG A 608 -22.91 7.46 23.19
N LEU A 609 -22.66 8.75 22.97
CA LEU A 609 -22.20 9.26 21.67
C LEU A 609 -20.77 8.83 21.37
N LEU A 610 -19.95 8.50 22.37
CA LEU A 610 -18.57 8.06 22.14
C LEU A 610 -18.54 6.78 21.28
N ASP A 611 -19.43 5.83 21.55
CA ASP A 611 -19.63 4.60 20.75
C ASP A 611 -20.22 4.86 19.34
N LYS A 612 -20.61 6.10 19.07
CA LYS A 612 -21.24 6.52 17.81
C LYS A 612 -20.29 7.32 16.93
N ILE A 613 -19.07 7.60 17.38
CA ILE A 613 -18.06 8.30 16.59
C ILE A 613 -17.13 7.24 16.01
N ASP A 614 -16.99 7.18 14.69
CA ASP A 614 -16.03 6.26 14.05
C ASP A 614 -14.75 6.97 13.62
N LYS A 615 -14.83 8.27 13.29
CA LYS A 615 -13.70 9.04 12.77
C LYS A 615 -13.71 10.49 13.21
N VAL A 616 -12.52 11.04 13.44
CA VAL A 616 -12.28 12.46 13.68
C VAL A 616 -11.19 12.94 12.73
N ILE A 617 -11.54 13.84 11.81
CA ILE A 617 -10.63 14.45 10.84
C ILE A 617 -10.34 15.88 11.31
N LEU A 618 -9.13 16.08 11.83
CA LEU A 618 -8.62 17.35 12.31
C LEU A 618 -7.84 18.04 11.18
N VAL A 619 -8.38 19.13 10.64
CA VAL A 619 -7.76 19.91 9.57
C VAL A 619 -7.23 21.21 10.14
N ALA A 620 -5.92 21.45 10.02
CA ALA A 620 -5.26 22.70 10.45
C ALA A 620 -5.57 23.07 11.91
N VAL A 621 -5.62 22.10 12.83
CA VAL A 621 -6.05 22.34 14.21
C VAL A 621 -4.86 22.78 15.08
N PRO A 622 -4.88 23.94 15.78
CA PRO A 622 -3.81 24.35 16.70
C PRO A 622 -3.85 23.55 18.00
N GLN A 623 -3.56 22.24 17.93
CA GLN A 623 -3.89 21.28 19.00
C GLN A 623 -3.21 21.55 20.34
N ILE A 624 -2.07 22.24 20.33
CA ILE A 624 -1.29 22.63 21.51
C ILE A 624 -1.03 24.16 21.51
N GLY A 625 -1.84 24.92 20.77
CA GLY A 625 -1.76 26.37 20.64
C GLY A 625 -0.95 26.86 19.43
N THR A 626 -0.95 28.18 19.21
CA THR A 626 -0.22 28.84 18.12
C THR A 626 0.38 30.19 18.58
N PRO A 627 1.60 30.55 18.14
CA PRO A 627 2.18 31.87 18.40
C PRO A 627 1.29 33.03 17.98
N ALA A 628 0.49 32.82 16.92
CA ALA A 628 -0.41 33.85 16.39
C ALA A 628 -1.43 34.38 17.42
N ALA A 629 -1.80 33.55 18.40
CA ALA A 629 -2.67 33.96 19.48
C ALA A 629 -1.99 34.90 20.48
N VAL A 630 -0.66 34.79 20.65
CA VAL A 630 0.12 35.70 21.50
C VAL A 630 0.10 37.10 20.89
N GLU A 631 0.31 37.21 19.59
CA GLU A 631 0.35 38.48 18.86
C GLU A 631 -1.00 39.20 18.94
N GLY A 632 -2.10 38.52 18.55
CA GLY A 632 -3.42 39.14 18.55
C GLY A 632 -3.92 39.53 19.96
N LEU A 633 -3.58 38.77 21.01
CA LEU A 633 -3.97 39.11 22.38
C LEU A 633 -3.16 40.27 22.98
N LEU A 634 -1.89 40.43 22.57
CA LEU A 634 -1.01 41.47 23.09
C LEU A 634 -1.15 42.79 22.36
N HIS A 635 -1.34 42.79 21.05
CA HIS A 635 -1.30 44.01 20.26
C HIS A 635 -2.67 44.41 19.70
N GLY A 636 -3.65 43.49 19.74
CA GLY A 636 -4.87 43.65 18.96
C GLY A 636 -4.64 43.41 17.47
N ASP A 637 -3.47 42.86 17.09
CA ASP A 637 -3.08 42.64 15.70
C ASP A 637 -4.05 41.68 15.00
N GLU A 638 -4.79 42.29 14.08
CA GLU A 638 -6.09 41.86 13.62
C GLU A 638 -6.13 40.65 12.66
N PRO A 639 -5.10 40.35 11.82
CA PRO A 639 -5.15 39.23 10.87
C PRO A 639 -5.12 37.82 11.49
N GLN A 640 -4.70 37.69 12.76
CA GLN A 640 -4.26 36.42 13.33
C GLN A 640 -5.21 35.77 14.34
N LEU A 641 -6.01 36.60 15.02
CA LEU A 641 -7.10 36.15 15.87
C LEU A 641 -8.47 36.54 15.34
N GLY A 642 -8.50 37.19 14.16
CA GLY A 642 -9.69 37.31 13.35
C GLY A 642 -10.54 38.57 13.59
N ALA A 643 -10.06 39.55 14.36
CA ALA A 643 -10.74 40.85 14.36
C ALA A 643 -10.85 41.47 12.94
N ASN A 644 -10.00 41.06 11.99
CA ASN A 644 -10.15 41.38 10.57
C ASN A 644 -11.21 40.57 9.84
N VAL A 645 -11.99 41.30 9.04
CA VAL A 645 -13.03 40.73 8.18
C VAL A 645 -12.39 40.31 6.87
N GLY A 646 -11.60 39.25 6.89
CA GLY A 646 -10.76 38.90 5.76
C GLY A 646 -9.87 37.69 6.00
N PRO A 647 -10.13 36.55 5.36
CA PRO A 647 -9.12 35.51 5.19
C PRO A 647 -7.95 36.07 4.36
N VAL A 648 -6.74 35.58 4.60
CA VAL A 648 -5.48 36.33 4.56
C VAL A 648 -5.06 36.79 3.15
N ASP A 649 -5.89 36.52 2.15
CA ASP A 649 -5.75 37.00 0.79
C ASP A 649 -6.55 38.27 0.48
N TRP A 650 -7.72 38.51 1.06
CA TRP A 650 -8.61 39.64 0.72
C TRP A 650 -9.48 40.00 1.93
N GLY A 651 -9.44 41.25 2.40
CA GLY A 651 -10.07 41.57 3.68
C GLY A 651 -10.32 43.04 3.97
N PHE A 652 -11.15 43.28 4.98
CA PHE A 652 -11.19 44.54 5.70
C PHE A 652 -10.30 44.49 6.92
N ILE A 653 -9.55 45.57 7.10
CA ILE A 653 -8.76 45.88 8.28
C ILE A 653 -9.68 46.65 9.24
N VAL A 654 -9.86 46.12 10.44
CA VAL A 654 -10.59 46.77 11.52
C VAL A 654 -9.70 47.88 12.11
N ASP A 655 -10.22 48.64 13.04
CA ASP A 655 -9.42 49.57 13.82
C ASP A 655 -8.86 48.87 15.06
N GLU A 656 -7.53 48.95 15.24
CA GLU A 656 -6.76 48.18 16.23
C GLU A 656 -7.31 48.36 17.66
N GLU A 657 -7.77 49.57 18.03
CA GLU A 657 -8.42 49.84 19.33
C GLU A 657 -9.66 48.94 19.53
N ARG A 658 -10.52 48.82 18.50
CA ARG A 658 -11.76 48.04 18.60
C ARG A 658 -11.47 46.54 18.58
N ALA A 659 -10.53 46.11 17.76
CA ALA A 659 -10.07 44.73 17.69
C ALA A 659 -9.50 44.27 19.02
N ARG A 660 -8.61 45.07 19.61
CA ARG A 660 -7.99 44.81 20.90
C ARG A 660 -9.03 44.63 22.01
N GLU A 661 -9.98 45.56 22.13
CA GLU A 661 -11.04 45.53 23.15
C GLU A 661 -11.93 44.27 23.04
N LEU A 662 -12.17 43.77 21.82
CA LEU A 662 -12.89 42.51 21.59
C LEU A 662 -12.06 41.30 22.02
N VAL A 663 -10.85 41.18 21.48
CA VAL A 663 -10.03 39.96 21.57
C VAL A 663 -9.50 39.73 22.99
N GLU A 664 -9.13 40.79 23.72
CA GLU A 664 -8.62 40.65 25.10
C GLU A 664 -9.64 40.03 26.07
N ASN A 665 -10.93 40.07 25.71
CA ASN A 665 -12.07 39.62 26.49
C ASN A 665 -12.66 38.30 25.96
N MET A 666 -12.09 37.77 24.88
CA MET A 666 -12.56 36.58 24.16
C MET A 666 -11.91 35.32 24.70
N LYS A 667 -12.65 34.52 25.49
CA LYS A 667 -12.11 33.33 26.16
C LYS A 667 -11.56 32.28 25.18
N SER A 668 -12.15 32.14 24.00
CA SER A 668 -11.63 31.25 22.96
C SER A 668 -10.23 31.63 22.46
N ALA A 669 -9.87 32.92 22.42
CA ALA A 669 -8.51 33.35 22.04
C ALA A 669 -7.45 32.81 23.01
N TYR A 670 -7.77 32.73 24.31
CA TYR A 670 -6.86 32.22 25.32
C TYR A 670 -6.61 30.71 25.15
N ASN A 671 -7.61 29.96 24.67
CA ASN A 671 -7.47 28.52 24.35
C ASN A 671 -6.58 28.25 23.12
N LEU A 672 -6.16 29.29 22.40
CA LEU A 672 -5.27 29.18 21.25
C LEU A 672 -3.82 29.53 21.59
N LEU A 673 -3.55 30.01 22.81
CA LEU A 673 -2.20 30.32 23.26
C LEU A 673 -1.32 29.06 23.30
N PRO A 674 0.00 29.17 23.03
CA PRO A 674 0.93 28.07 23.21
C PRO A 674 0.81 27.44 24.60
N SER A 675 0.38 26.18 24.63
CA SER A 675 0.25 25.38 25.85
C SER A 675 1.62 25.01 26.44
N GLU A 676 1.63 24.41 27.63
CA GLU A 676 2.86 23.86 28.21
C GLU A 676 3.49 22.80 27.28
N LYS A 677 2.65 21.97 26.65
CA LYS A 677 3.08 20.92 25.71
C LYS A 677 3.67 21.48 24.41
N TYR A 678 3.34 22.71 24.02
CA TYR A 678 3.91 23.37 22.85
C TYR A 678 5.45 23.37 22.88
N PHE A 679 6.01 23.70 24.04
CA PHE A 679 7.44 23.85 24.26
C PHE A 679 8.21 22.51 24.28
N ASP A 680 7.50 21.37 24.32
CA ASP A 680 8.11 20.05 24.12
C ASP A 680 8.43 19.75 22.64
N PHE A 681 7.72 20.42 21.72
CA PHE A 681 7.79 20.15 20.27
C PHE A 681 8.42 21.28 19.46
N VAL A 682 8.33 22.52 19.94
CA VAL A 682 8.85 23.70 19.24
C VAL A 682 10.03 24.27 20.02
N ALA A 683 11.20 24.26 19.40
CA ALA A 683 12.44 24.74 20.01
C ALA A 683 12.72 26.23 19.76
N SER A 684 12.06 26.82 18.75
CA SER A 684 12.19 28.25 18.45
C SER A 684 11.49 29.06 19.56
N PRO A 685 12.08 30.21 19.97
CA PRO A 685 11.43 31.09 20.91
C PRO A 685 10.10 31.63 20.37
N ILE A 686 9.17 31.89 21.27
CA ILE A 686 7.90 32.57 20.97
C ILE A 686 8.10 34.07 20.84
N VAL A 687 9.00 34.63 21.68
CA VAL A 687 9.34 36.05 21.67
C VAL A 687 10.86 36.22 21.67
N GLU A 688 11.39 37.06 20.79
CA GLU A 688 12.75 37.60 20.91
C GLU A 688 12.68 39.12 21.15
N PHE A 689 13.66 39.69 21.85
CA PHE A 689 13.72 41.14 22.05
C PHE A 689 14.97 41.72 21.38
N ASP A 690 14.86 42.73 20.52
CA ASP A 690 16.03 43.39 19.90
C ASP A 690 16.92 44.14 20.92
N GLU A 691 18.25 44.05 20.77
CA GLU A 691 19.24 44.69 21.65
C GLU A 691 19.25 46.23 21.52
N ASN A 692 18.77 46.77 20.40
CA ASN A 692 18.85 48.20 20.09
C ASN A 692 17.68 49.03 20.66
N VAL A 693 16.74 48.40 21.36
CA VAL A 693 15.44 49.01 21.74
C VAL A 693 15.35 49.42 23.21
N SER A 694 16.46 49.36 23.95
CA SER A 694 16.51 49.69 25.38
C SER A 694 15.99 51.10 25.75
N ASP A 695 15.91 52.01 24.77
CA ASP A 695 15.42 53.37 24.95
C ASP A 695 13.88 53.47 25.01
N ALA A 696 13.13 52.49 24.47
CA ALA A 696 11.67 52.46 24.48
C ALA A 696 11.11 51.52 25.56
N TYR A 697 11.63 50.28 25.63
CA TYR A 697 11.25 49.29 26.65
C TYR A 697 12.48 48.53 27.14
N ASP A 698 12.63 48.39 28.45
CA ASP A 698 13.73 47.64 29.07
C ASP A 698 13.40 46.13 29.19
N PHE A 699 12.71 45.56 28.19
CA PHE A 699 12.20 44.19 28.27
C PHE A 699 13.28 43.14 28.46
N ARG A 700 14.46 43.33 27.85
CA ARG A 700 15.61 42.43 28.06
C ARG A 700 16.01 42.32 29.53
N ASN A 701 16.00 43.42 30.28
CA ASN A 701 16.31 43.39 31.71
C ASN A 701 15.14 42.83 32.55
N LEU A 702 13.90 42.90 32.06
CA LEU A 702 12.70 42.45 32.78
C LEU A 702 12.38 40.95 32.57
N TYR A 703 12.55 40.46 31.34
CA TYR A 703 12.13 39.13 30.89
C TYR A 703 13.27 38.27 30.32
N GLY A 704 14.46 38.82 30.11
CA GLY A 704 15.58 38.13 29.43
C GLY A 704 15.62 38.44 27.93
N ASP A 705 16.58 37.84 27.21
CA ASP A 705 16.78 38.12 25.77
C ASP A 705 15.68 37.53 24.87
N LYS A 706 14.97 36.49 25.36
CA LYS A 706 13.92 35.76 24.63
C LYS A 706 12.96 35.06 25.60
N ILE A 707 11.83 34.60 25.08
CA ILE A 707 10.83 33.77 25.75
C ILE A 707 10.74 32.44 25.00
N ASP A 708 11.25 31.37 25.60
CA ASP A 708 11.26 30.02 25.02
C ASP A 708 10.74 28.94 25.98
N SER A 709 10.05 29.34 27.05
CA SER A 709 9.38 28.44 27.98
C SER A 709 7.97 28.91 28.34
N PHE A 710 7.13 27.96 28.76
CA PHE A 710 5.75 28.23 29.17
C PHE A 710 5.67 29.22 30.34
N ASP A 711 6.49 29.04 31.37
CA ASP A 711 6.51 29.92 32.54
C ASP A 711 6.91 31.36 32.18
N GLU A 712 7.90 31.52 31.30
CA GLU A 712 8.31 32.84 30.81
C GLU A 712 7.22 33.51 29.98
N LEU A 713 6.53 32.74 29.12
CA LEU A 713 5.39 33.25 28.35
C LEU A 713 4.26 33.71 29.27
N GLN A 714 3.88 32.90 30.26
CA GLN A 714 2.84 33.27 31.24
C GLN A 714 3.20 34.55 32.00
N ASN A 715 4.46 34.68 32.45
CA ASN A 715 4.94 35.88 33.12
C ASN A 715 4.85 37.12 32.22
N PHE A 716 5.22 37.00 30.95
CA PHE A 716 5.15 38.09 29.99
C PHE A 716 3.72 38.53 29.68
N LEU A 717 2.82 37.56 29.45
CA LEU A 717 1.40 37.80 29.20
C LEU A 717 0.71 38.48 30.39
N LEU A 718 1.08 38.12 31.62
CA LEU A 718 0.57 38.73 32.85
C LEU A 718 1.22 40.07 33.20
N GLY A 719 2.24 40.50 32.44
CA GLY A 719 3.02 41.68 32.77
C GLY A 719 3.77 41.56 34.11
N ASP A 720 4.12 40.35 34.53
CA ASP A 720 4.77 40.03 35.81
C ASP A 720 6.24 39.60 35.60
N PRO A 721 7.18 40.55 35.44
CA PRO A 721 8.56 40.25 35.09
C PRO A 721 9.35 39.57 36.21
N GLN A 722 10.45 38.90 35.85
CA GLN A 722 11.35 38.26 36.81
C GLN A 722 12.07 39.28 37.70
N ALA A 723 12.24 40.51 37.23
CA ALA A 723 12.83 41.64 37.93
C ALA A 723 12.05 42.94 37.65
N GLY A 724 12.07 43.90 38.56
CA GLY A 724 11.46 45.22 38.36
C GLY A 724 10.00 45.32 38.80
N SER A 725 9.27 46.27 38.22
CA SER A 725 7.84 46.51 38.52
C SER A 725 6.97 45.91 37.42
N ARG A 726 5.76 45.48 37.78
CA ARG A 726 4.78 44.94 36.83
C ARG A 726 4.40 45.96 35.76
N ARG A 727 4.15 45.46 34.54
CA ARG A 727 3.56 46.22 33.45
C ARG A 727 2.08 46.45 33.77
N LEU A 728 1.61 47.67 33.50
CA LEU A 728 0.19 47.99 33.61
C LEU A 728 -0.48 47.72 32.26
N GLU A 729 -1.74 47.33 32.31
CA GLU A 729 -2.60 47.30 31.13
C GLU A 729 -2.62 48.71 30.53
N PRO A 730 -2.22 48.87 29.25
CA PRO A 730 -2.24 50.16 28.58
C PRO A 730 -3.67 50.56 28.20
N ASP A 731 -3.87 51.83 27.84
CA ASP A 731 -5.18 52.29 27.34
C ASP A 731 -5.50 51.62 25.98
N SER A 732 -6.79 51.49 25.64
CA SER A 732 -7.26 50.80 24.41
C SER A 732 -6.70 51.40 23.11
N ASN A 733 -6.32 52.68 23.13
CA ASN A 733 -5.75 53.41 22.00
C ASN A 733 -4.21 53.50 22.03
N ASP A 734 -3.55 52.78 22.94
CA ASP A 734 -2.10 52.61 22.95
C ASP A 734 -1.73 51.35 22.15
N GLU A 735 -1.56 51.57 20.85
CA GLU A 735 -1.26 50.56 19.83
C GLU A 735 0.21 50.10 19.87
N GLU A 736 1.10 50.83 20.56
CA GLU A 736 2.53 50.49 20.64
C GLU A 736 2.87 49.58 21.84
N SER A 737 2.15 49.73 22.96
CA SER A 737 2.40 48.94 24.16
C SER A 737 1.71 47.57 24.09
N PRO A 738 2.41 46.45 24.37
CA PRO A 738 1.77 45.15 24.52
C PRO A 738 0.68 45.19 25.61
N ASN A 739 -0.32 44.33 25.52
CA ASN A 739 -1.43 44.25 26.48
C ASN A 739 -1.06 43.39 27.71
N VAL A 740 -1.83 43.51 28.79
CA VAL A 740 -1.70 42.66 29.98
C VAL A 740 -2.92 41.76 30.07
N LEU A 741 -2.71 40.45 29.97
CA LEU A 741 -3.79 39.47 29.88
C LEU A 741 -4.40 39.10 31.23
N LYS A 742 -5.63 38.58 31.16
CA LYS A 742 -6.44 38.28 32.33
C LYS A 742 -6.06 36.92 32.94
N SER A 743 -5.58 36.94 34.18
CA SER A 743 -5.09 35.74 34.88
C SER A 743 -6.11 34.61 35.00
N TYR A 744 -7.40 34.95 35.16
CA TYR A 744 -8.47 33.97 35.24
C TYR A 744 -8.71 33.26 33.90
N PHE A 745 -8.63 33.97 32.78
CA PHE A 745 -8.78 33.37 31.44
C PHE A 745 -7.57 32.52 31.07
N LEU A 746 -6.35 32.98 31.38
CA LEU A 746 -5.13 32.17 31.22
C LEU A 746 -5.20 30.87 32.03
N SER A 747 -5.67 30.94 33.27
CA SER A 747 -5.84 29.75 34.13
C SER A 747 -6.91 28.80 33.56
N GLY A 748 -8.00 29.34 33.02
CA GLY A 748 -9.04 28.56 32.34
C GLY A 748 -8.49 27.81 31.13
N ALA A 749 -7.81 28.50 30.22
CA ALA A 749 -7.19 27.91 29.05
C ALA A 749 -6.17 26.83 29.40
N LYS A 750 -5.34 27.05 30.44
CA LYS A 750 -4.42 26.03 30.93
C LYS A 750 -5.16 24.75 31.35
N LEU A 751 -6.25 24.86 32.11
CA LEU A 751 -7.02 23.69 32.54
C LEU A 751 -7.58 22.91 31.34
N LYS A 752 -8.07 23.61 30.31
CA LYS A 752 -8.53 22.95 29.07
C LYS A 752 -7.39 22.22 28.37
N HIS A 753 -6.21 22.83 28.26
CA HIS A 753 -5.02 22.19 27.68
C HIS A 753 -4.53 20.99 28.51
N ASP A 754 -4.56 21.07 29.85
CA ASP A 754 -4.20 19.95 30.73
C ASP A 754 -5.06 18.70 30.40
N ASP A 755 -6.32 18.90 29.99
CA ASP A 755 -7.24 17.85 29.56
C ASP A 755 -7.01 17.38 28.10
N ILE A 756 -6.97 18.31 27.12
CA ILE A 756 -6.99 17.95 25.69
C ILE A 756 -5.61 17.69 25.08
N ASP A 757 -4.53 18.20 25.67
CA ASP A 757 -3.18 18.01 25.14
C ASP A 757 -2.71 16.57 25.31
N ASN A 758 -3.14 15.92 26.39
CA ASN A 758 -2.80 14.54 26.73
C ASN A 758 -3.89 13.53 26.36
N TRP A 759 -4.97 14.00 25.76
CA TRP A 759 -6.06 13.13 25.31
C TRP A 759 -5.58 12.12 24.26
N THR A 760 -5.99 10.87 24.45
CA THR A 760 -5.73 9.76 23.52
C THR A 760 -7.03 9.19 23.03
N ALA A 761 -7.17 9.06 21.72
CA ALA A 761 -8.40 8.54 21.12
C ALA A 761 -8.66 7.07 21.51
N PRO A 762 -9.90 6.72 21.92
CA PRO A 762 -10.33 5.33 22.09
C PRO A 762 -10.06 4.47 20.85
N GLU A 763 -9.75 3.17 21.03
CA GLU A 763 -9.34 2.26 19.94
C GLU A 763 -10.33 2.18 18.77
N ASN A 764 -11.62 2.40 19.04
CA ASN A 764 -12.70 2.37 18.05
C ASN A 764 -12.89 3.69 17.28
N ILE A 765 -12.12 4.73 17.58
CA ILE A 765 -12.19 6.05 16.92
C ILE A 765 -10.89 6.26 16.13
N GLU A 766 -11.00 6.34 14.80
CA GLU A 766 -9.86 6.71 13.96
C GLU A 766 -9.66 8.23 13.98
N VAL A 767 -8.45 8.70 14.28
CA VAL A 767 -8.11 10.13 14.25
C VAL A 767 -7.14 10.41 13.12
N ILE A 768 -7.49 11.36 12.27
CA ILE A 768 -6.66 11.81 11.15
C ILE A 768 -6.30 13.27 11.36
N GLN A 769 -5.01 13.57 11.43
CA GLN A 769 -4.47 14.92 11.53
C GLN A 769 -3.96 15.36 10.16
N ILE A 770 -4.50 16.45 9.62
CA ILE A 770 -4.10 17.04 8.35
C ILE A 770 -3.56 18.43 8.60
N ALA A 771 -2.29 18.67 8.27
CA ALA A 771 -1.65 19.96 8.42
C ALA A 771 -1.36 20.62 7.08
N GLY A 772 -1.59 21.94 6.99
CA GLY A 772 -1.09 22.74 5.90
C GLY A 772 0.41 22.99 6.03
N TRP A 773 1.07 23.15 4.89
CA TRP A 773 2.51 23.41 4.83
C TRP A 773 2.86 24.42 3.73
N GLY A 774 3.87 25.24 4.02
CA GLY A 774 4.56 26.09 3.07
C GLY A 774 4.05 27.53 2.97
N ILE A 775 3.13 27.92 3.87
CA ILE A 775 2.63 29.29 3.98
C ILE A 775 3.25 29.95 5.21
N LYS A 776 3.65 31.21 5.02
CA LYS A 776 4.44 31.96 6.00
C LYS A 776 3.56 32.49 7.13
N LEU A 777 4.01 32.33 8.37
CA LEU A 777 3.35 32.85 9.58
C LEU A 777 4.34 33.61 10.47
N SER A 778 3.82 34.46 11.35
CA SER A 778 4.58 35.31 12.29
C SER A 778 4.83 34.65 13.65
N THR A 779 5.93 35.05 14.26
CA THR A 779 6.33 34.82 15.66
C THR A 779 6.85 36.15 16.21
N LEU A 780 6.63 36.40 17.50
CA LEU A 780 6.68 37.75 18.06
C LEU A 780 8.13 38.27 18.23
N ASP A 781 8.42 39.42 17.66
CA ASP A 781 9.49 40.36 18.02
C ASP A 781 9.02 41.75 17.51
N ARG A 782 9.70 42.85 17.85
CA ARG A 782 9.40 44.17 17.28
C ARG A 782 9.52 44.17 15.75
N ASP A 783 10.34 43.27 15.21
CA ASP A 783 10.30 42.81 13.83
C ASP A 783 9.78 41.38 13.76
N ILE A 784 8.79 41.10 12.92
CA ILE A 784 8.19 39.76 12.84
C ILE A 784 9.22 38.70 12.43
N LEU A 785 9.43 37.70 13.30
CA LEU A 785 10.11 36.46 12.94
C LEU A 785 9.14 35.60 12.15
N LYS A 786 9.55 35.07 10.99
CA LYS A 786 8.64 34.36 10.08
C LYS A 786 9.07 32.91 9.86
N THR A 787 8.13 31.97 9.94
CA THR A 787 8.36 30.56 9.59
C THR A 787 7.47 30.08 8.44
N HIS A 788 7.99 29.18 7.61
CA HIS A 788 7.30 28.50 6.50
C HIS A 788 6.78 27.12 6.92
N GLU A 789 7.07 26.68 8.15
CA GLU A 789 6.64 25.38 8.69
C GLU A 789 5.19 25.44 9.21
N GLY A 790 4.25 25.85 8.36
CA GLY A 790 2.84 25.92 8.72
C GLY A 790 1.92 26.30 7.57
N ASP A 791 0.70 26.68 7.93
CA ASP A 791 -0.40 27.04 7.01
C ASP A 791 -0.71 28.54 6.98
N GLY A 792 0.15 29.38 7.58
CA GLY A 792 -0.06 30.82 7.72
C GLY A 792 -0.62 31.24 9.08
N THR A 793 -1.12 30.28 9.89
CA THR A 793 -1.61 30.55 11.25
C THR A 793 -1.11 29.53 12.25
N VAL A 794 -1.08 28.25 11.90
CA VAL A 794 -0.73 27.14 12.79
C VAL A 794 0.60 26.52 12.34
N VAL A 795 1.54 26.46 13.28
CA VAL A 795 2.82 25.76 13.07
C VAL A 795 2.61 24.27 12.99
N LEU A 796 3.41 23.61 12.15
CA LEU A 796 3.30 22.20 11.85
C LEU A 796 3.30 21.32 13.12
N PRO A 797 4.21 21.48 14.10
CA PRO A 797 4.21 20.61 15.29
C PRO A 797 2.91 20.70 16.11
N SER A 798 2.23 21.86 16.08
CA SER A 798 0.95 22.03 16.75
C SER A 798 -0.20 21.38 15.97
N ALA A 799 -0.20 21.52 14.63
CA ALA A 799 -1.19 20.92 13.75
C ALA A 799 -1.27 19.39 13.84
N VAL A 800 -0.16 18.74 14.24
CA VAL A 800 -0.04 17.28 14.26
C VAL A 800 0.48 16.73 15.60
N ALA A 801 0.15 17.37 16.72
CA ALA A 801 0.71 17.07 18.03
C ALA A 801 0.44 15.63 18.55
N MET A 802 -0.58 14.93 18.05
CA MET A 802 -0.87 13.55 18.51
C MET A 802 0.12 12.54 17.93
N SER A 803 0.52 11.58 18.77
CA SER A 803 1.48 10.53 18.42
C SER A 803 0.86 9.47 17.51
N THR A 804 1.52 9.20 16.39
CA THR A 804 1.21 8.09 15.46
C THR A 804 1.72 6.74 15.94
N SER A 805 2.32 6.67 17.15
CA SER A 805 2.55 5.38 17.82
C SER A 805 1.26 4.74 18.33
N THR A 806 0.20 5.54 18.48
CA THR A 806 -1.16 5.07 18.72
C THR A 806 -1.73 4.50 17.41
N PRO A 807 -2.13 3.21 17.34
CA PRO A 807 -2.46 2.55 16.07
C PRO A 807 -3.61 3.19 15.26
N ASN A 808 -4.52 3.90 15.92
CA ASN A 808 -5.69 4.57 15.34
C ASN A 808 -5.46 6.06 15.03
N VAL A 809 -4.22 6.56 15.11
CA VAL A 809 -3.87 7.97 14.84
C VAL A 809 -2.99 8.07 13.59
N GLU A 810 -3.47 8.78 12.58
CA GLU A 810 -2.75 9.06 11.34
C GLU A 810 -2.45 10.54 11.13
N ARG A 811 -1.48 10.81 10.25
CA ARG A 811 -1.00 12.14 9.94
C ARG A 811 -0.74 12.31 8.45
N TYR A 812 -1.19 13.44 7.91
CA TYR A 812 -1.01 13.85 6.52
C TYR A 812 -0.69 15.33 6.43
N TYR A 813 -0.16 15.73 5.29
CA TYR A 813 0.20 17.11 4.99
C TYR A 813 -0.36 17.53 3.64
N VAL A 814 -0.82 18.77 3.51
CA VAL A 814 -1.19 19.40 2.25
C VAL A 814 -0.17 20.49 1.91
N ASN A 815 0.46 20.37 0.74
CA ASN A 815 1.42 21.36 0.25
C ASN A 815 0.67 22.54 -0.39
N ILE A 816 0.30 23.52 0.44
CA ILE A 816 -0.47 24.70 0.02
C ILE A 816 0.38 25.59 -0.90
N ARG A 817 1.67 25.76 -0.59
CA ARG A 817 2.61 26.54 -1.40
C ARG A 817 2.60 26.11 -2.86
N HIS A 818 2.76 24.81 -3.11
CA HIS A 818 2.78 24.27 -4.47
C HIS A 818 1.40 24.33 -5.14
N HIS A 819 0.31 24.12 -4.38
CA HIS A 819 -1.05 24.28 -4.89
C HIS A 819 -1.33 25.69 -5.44
N ASN A 820 -0.87 26.72 -4.72
CA ASN A 820 -1.02 28.12 -5.14
C ASN A 820 -0.23 28.44 -6.41
N LEU A 821 0.96 27.84 -6.58
CA LEU A 821 1.81 28.04 -7.78
C LEU A 821 1.21 27.44 -9.07
N GLU A 822 0.51 26.31 -8.98
CA GLU A 822 -0.18 25.72 -10.14
C GLU A 822 -1.25 26.65 -10.74
N GLY A 823 -1.73 27.64 -9.96
CA GLY A 823 -2.66 28.67 -10.41
C GLY A 823 -2.10 29.59 -11.51
N ILE A 824 -0.77 29.68 -11.69
CA ILE A 824 -0.12 30.55 -12.69
C ILE A 824 -0.28 29.99 -14.13
N LEU A 825 -0.61 28.71 -14.29
CA LEU A 825 -0.77 28.05 -15.60
C LEU A 825 -2.24 27.82 -16.01
N GLY A 826 -3.22 28.24 -15.20
CA GLY A 826 -4.65 28.05 -15.42
C GLY A 826 -5.47 29.33 -15.19
N GLU A 827 -6.66 29.43 -15.78
CA GLU A 827 -7.47 30.66 -15.93
C GLU A 827 -7.98 31.34 -14.62
N ARG A 828 -7.46 31.00 -13.42
CA ARG A 828 -7.84 31.60 -12.13
C ARG A 828 -6.64 31.67 -11.17
N ARG A 829 -6.30 32.89 -10.70
CA ARG A 829 -5.32 33.11 -9.62
C ARG A 829 -5.74 32.38 -8.35
N ARG A 830 -4.76 31.80 -7.64
CA ARG A 830 -4.96 31.08 -6.38
C ARG A 830 -3.95 31.58 -5.37
N ASN A 831 -4.47 32.04 -4.24
CA ASN A 831 -3.75 32.16 -3.00
C ASN A 831 -4.66 31.47 -1.97
N ARG A 832 -4.11 30.55 -1.18
CA ARG A 832 -4.81 29.72 -0.20
C ARG A 832 -3.92 29.64 1.02
N ASP A 833 -4.56 29.55 2.17
CA ASP A 833 -3.97 29.68 3.50
C ASP A 833 -4.76 28.83 4.52
N HIS A 834 -4.50 29.06 5.81
CA HIS A 834 -5.22 28.43 6.92
C HIS A 834 -6.75 28.57 6.80
N ALA A 835 -7.27 29.79 6.62
CA ALA A 835 -8.71 30.04 6.62
C ALA A 835 -9.42 29.36 5.44
N SER A 836 -8.76 29.31 4.28
CA SER A 836 -9.27 28.72 3.03
C SER A 836 -8.74 27.31 2.73
N ILE A 837 -8.17 26.61 3.70
CA ILE A 837 -7.52 25.32 3.45
C ILE A 837 -8.50 24.29 2.85
N LEU A 838 -9.78 24.37 3.23
CA LEU A 838 -10.87 23.54 2.70
C LEU A 838 -11.43 24.04 1.35
N GLU A 839 -10.80 25.02 0.71
CA GLU A 839 -11.06 25.41 -0.69
C GLU A 839 -10.07 24.76 -1.67
N ILE A 840 -9.20 23.89 -1.16
CA ILE A 840 -8.20 23.13 -1.92
C ILE A 840 -8.86 21.82 -2.41
N ASP A 841 -9.33 21.81 -3.65
CA ASP A 841 -10.08 20.66 -4.22
C ASP A 841 -9.40 19.28 -4.03
N PRO A 842 -8.05 19.15 -4.14
CA PRO A 842 -7.38 17.89 -3.83
C PRO A 842 -7.50 17.44 -2.37
N LEU A 843 -7.56 18.37 -1.40
CA LEU A 843 -7.78 18.05 0.01
C LEU A 843 -9.20 17.52 0.22
N ASP A 844 -10.22 18.17 -0.35
CA ASP A 844 -11.61 17.70 -0.27
C ASP A 844 -11.78 16.31 -0.89
N SER A 845 -11.14 16.10 -2.05
CA SER A 845 -11.08 14.78 -2.69
C SER A 845 -10.40 13.73 -1.79
N PHE A 846 -9.40 14.14 -0.99
CA PHE A 846 -8.76 13.24 -0.02
C PHE A 846 -9.67 12.98 1.19
N ILE A 847 -10.38 13.99 1.69
CA ILE A 847 -11.42 13.83 2.73
C ILE A 847 -12.50 12.83 2.26
N LYS A 848 -12.93 12.90 1.00
CA LYS A 848 -13.82 11.89 0.38
C LYS A 848 -13.22 10.49 0.48
N ASN A 849 -11.95 10.33 0.10
CA ASN A 849 -11.26 9.05 0.21
C ASN A 849 -11.25 8.55 1.67
N LEU A 850 -10.96 9.42 2.63
CA LEU A 850 -10.97 9.08 4.05
C LEU A 850 -12.36 8.64 4.54
N ILE A 851 -13.44 9.32 4.14
CA ILE A 851 -14.83 8.92 4.44
C ILE A 851 -15.10 7.50 3.89
N LEU A 852 -14.55 7.19 2.71
CA LEU A 852 -14.66 5.90 2.04
C LEU A 852 -13.69 4.82 2.57
N ASN A 853 -12.96 5.09 3.67
CA ASN A 853 -11.87 4.24 4.19
C ASN A 853 -10.79 3.92 3.14
N ASN A 854 -10.57 4.83 2.20
CA ASN A 854 -9.53 4.78 1.19
C ASN A 854 -8.39 5.76 1.57
N LYS A 855 -7.17 5.26 1.68
CA LYS A 855 -6.00 6.05 2.10
C LYS A 855 -5.10 6.49 0.94
N ASN A 856 -5.63 6.43 -0.29
CA ASN A 856 -4.95 6.92 -1.49
C ASN A 856 -4.83 8.45 -1.45
N LEU A 857 -3.58 8.92 -1.54
CA LEU A 857 -3.25 10.34 -1.58
C LEU A 857 -3.73 10.95 -2.90
N THR A 858 -4.25 12.18 -2.83
CA THR A 858 -4.54 13.03 -3.98
C THR A 858 -3.35 13.97 -4.26
N THR A 859 -3.43 14.76 -5.32
CA THR A 859 -2.39 15.75 -5.65
C THR A 859 -2.13 16.70 -4.47
N HIS A 860 -0.87 17.08 -4.24
CA HIS A 860 -0.40 17.92 -3.13
C HIS A 860 -0.51 17.32 -1.72
N MET A 861 -1.10 16.13 -1.56
CA MET A 861 -1.16 15.41 -0.29
C MET A 861 0.06 14.50 -0.10
N THR A 862 0.64 14.52 1.10
CA THR A 862 1.80 13.68 1.46
C THR A 862 1.65 13.06 2.85
N ARG A 863 2.38 11.95 3.10
CA ARG A 863 2.51 11.33 4.44
C ARG A 863 3.73 11.82 5.22
N THR A 864 4.63 12.53 4.55
CA THR A 864 5.83 13.13 5.12
C THR A 864 5.80 14.63 4.88
N VAL A 865 6.46 15.41 5.73
CA VAL A 865 6.58 16.86 5.56
C VAL A 865 7.12 17.15 4.16
N PRO A 866 6.45 18.01 3.37
CA PRO A 866 6.96 18.42 2.06
C PRO A 866 8.38 19.01 2.19
N GLN A 867 9.15 18.94 1.10
CA GLN A 867 10.54 19.40 1.09
C GLN A 867 10.63 20.79 0.46
N LEU A 868 11.54 21.63 0.95
CA LEU A 868 11.89 22.89 0.32
C LEU A 868 12.64 22.62 -1.00
N GLU A 869 12.30 23.36 -2.05
CA GLU A 869 12.94 23.23 -3.38
C GLU A 869 13.91 24.38 -3.63
N GLU A 870 15.17 24.07 -3.99
CA GLU A 870 16.14 25.08 -4.40
C GLU A 870 15.62 25.85 -5.63
N GLY A 871 15.61 27.18 -5.54
CA GLY A 871 15.12 28.07 -6.60
C GLY A 871 13.68 28.57 -6.42
N LEU A 872 12.94 28.08 -5.40
CA LEU A 872 11.65 28.64 -4.97
C LEU A 872 11.80 29.49 -3.70
N TYR A 873 12.55 30.59 -3.81
CA TYR A 873 12.79 31.50 -2.68
C TYR A 873 11.58 32.40 -2.39
N GLY A 874 11.45 32.81 -1.14
CA GLY A 874 10.55 33.88 -0.72
C GLY A 874 11.28 35.23 -0.73
N LEU A 875 10.54 36.30 -1.00
CA LEU A 875 10.97 37.68 -0.81
C LEU A 875 10.06 38.32 0.23
N ASP A 876 10.65 38.77 1.33
CA ASP A 876 9.96 39.53 2.37
C ASP A 876 10.32 41.00 2.25
N TYR A 877 9.30 41.83 2.29
CA TYR A 877 9.39 43.27 2.24
C TYR A 877 8.96 43.82 3.59
N ILE A 878 9.81 44.65 4.20
CA ILE A 878 9.52 45.35 5.45
C ILE A 878 9.64 46.83 5.15
N ILE A 879 8.58 47.60 5.41
CA ILE A 879 8.60 49.03 5.18
C ILE A 879 8.08 49.79 6.39
N HIS A 880 8.83 50.80 6.80
CA HIS A 880 8.42 51.71 7.86
C HIS A 880 7.65 52.89 7.27
N SER A 881 6.67 53.41 8.02
CA SER A 881 5.90 54.60 7.68
C SER A 881 6.81 55.82 7.36
N PRO A 882 6.37 56.80 6.53
CA PRO A 882 5.00 57.06 6.05
C PRO A 882 4.79 56.61 4.59
N VAL A 883 5.03 55.33 4.28
CA VAL A 883 4.90 54.78 2.93
C VAL A 883 4.01 53.53 2.93
N ASP A 884 3.17 53.39 1.89
CA ASP A 884 2.45 52.15 1.60
C ASP A 884 3.19 51.33 0.56
N ILE A 885 3.12 50.00 0.70
CA ILE A 885 3.69 49.04 -0.24
C ILE A 885 2.59 48.35 -1.05
N HIS A 886 2.84 48.22 -2.34
CA HIS A 886 2.02 47.50 -3.29
C HIS A 886 2.92 46.60 -4.14
N LEU A 887 2.58 45.32 -4.23
CA LEU A 887 3.28 44.35 -5.07
C LEU A 887 2.44 44.04 -6.30
N TYR A 888 3.08 43.89 -7.45
CA TYR A 888 2.39 43.49 -8.68
C TYR A 888 3.15 42.38 -9.42
N ASP A 889 2.41 41.40 -9.94
CA ASP A 889 2.95 40.43 -10.90
C ASP A 889 2.80 40.91 -12.35
N SER A 890 3.38 40.17 -13.30
CA SER A 890 3.32 40.50 -14.73
C SER A 890 1.94 40.39 -15.35
N GLU A 891 1.00 39.73 -14.68
CA GLU A 891 -0.38 39.53 -15.14
C GLU A 891 -1.33 40.60 -14.54
N GLY A 892 -0.81 41.50 -13.69
CA GLY A 892 -1.60 42.53 -13.00
C GLY A 892 -2.25 42.04 -11.71
N GLY A 893 -1.71 40.99 -11.09
CA GLY A 893 -2.00 40.63 -9.69
C GLY A 893 -1.48 41.71 -8.80
N HIS A 894 -2.17 41.92 -7.68
CA HIS A 894 -1.84 42.95 -6.72
C HIS A 894 -1.88 42.40 -5.30
N THR A 895 -0.90 42.81 -4.48
CA THR A 895 -0.87 42.59 -3.04
C THR A 895 -0.63 43.93 -2.34
N GLY A 896 -1.52 44.34 -1.43
CA GLY A 896 -1.47 45.62 -0.72
C GLY A 896 -2.86 46.23 -0.51
N LEU A 897 -2.91 47.47 0.00
CA LEU A 897 -4.17 48.17 0.27
C LEU A 897 -4.97 48.47 -1.01
N ILE A 898 -6.29 48.42 -0.91
CA ILE A 898 -7.23 48.76 -1.97
C ILE A 898 -8.29 49.74 -1.46
N PRO A 899 -8.95 50.50 -2.35
CA PRO A 899 -10.10 51.31 -1.95
C PRO A 899 -11.21 50.43 -1.38
N ASN A 900 -11.77 50.83 -0.24
CA ASN A 900 -12.95 50.18 0.32
C ASN A 900 -14.14 50.33 -0.65
N SER A 901 -14.73 49.19 -1.05
CA SER A 901 -15.85 49.16 -1.99
C SER A 901 -17.24 49.29 -1.34
N LEU A 902 -17.31 49.22 0.00
CA LEU A 902 -18.54 49.41 0.76
C LEU A 902 -18.82 50.91 0.99
N PRO A 903 -19.97 51.44 0.53
CA PRO A 903 -20.39 52.80 0.85
C PRO A 903 -20.57 52.97 2.37
N ASP A 904 -20.12 54.10 2.91
CA ASP A 904 -20.26 54.48 4.33
C ASP A 904 -19.56 53.54 5.34
N SER A 905 -18.68 52.64 4.88
CA SER A 905 -17.79 51.85 5.74
C SER A 905 -16.53 52.64 6.10
N ASP A 906 -16.12 52.56 7.36
CA ASP A 906 -14.91 53.16 7.91
C ASP A 906 -13.71 52.19 7.96
N LEU A 907 -13.90 50.95 7.47
CA LEU A 907 -12.85 49.94 7.42
C LEU A 907 -11.85 50.22 6.28
N ARG A 908 -10.58 49.83 6.45
CA ARG A 908 -9.61 49.80 5.33
C ARG A 908 -9.72 48.47 4.62
N ALA A 909 -9.33 48.37 3.35
CA ALA A 909 -9.40 47.12 2.60
C ALA A 909 -8.04 46.77 1.99
N TYR A 910 -7.74 45.48 1.86
CA TYR A 910 -6.53 44.98 1.22
C TYR A 910 -6.80 43.73 0.38
N GLU A 911 -5.84 43.39 -0.48
CA GLU A 911 -5.81 42.12 -1.22
C GLU A 911 -4.39 41.58 -1.34
N ALA A 912 -4.26 40.30 -1.68
CA ALA A 912 -3.05 39.53 -1.89
C ALA A 912 -3.33 38.47 -2.97
N GLN A 913 -3.30 38.91 -4.23
CA GLN A 913 -3.63 38.08 -5.39
C GLN A 913 -2.43 37.31 -5.94
N LEU A 914 -1.21 37.69 -5.54
CA LEU A 914 0.00 37.00 -5.96
C LEU A 914 0.06 35.63 -5.25
N PRO A 915 0.44 34.55 -5.94
CA PRO A 915 0.59 33.25 -5.29
C PRO A 915 1.58 33.30 -4.13
N ASN A 916 1.17 32.74 -2.99
CA ASN A 916 1.88 32.72 -1.71
C ASN A 916 2.26 34.11 -1.17
N SER A 917 1.61 35.17 -1.66
CA SER A 917 1.82 36.52 -1.13
C SER A 917 1.00 36.76 0.12
N TYR A 918 1.40 37.77 0.89
CA TYR A 918 0.71 38.21 2.08
C TYR A 918 0.92 39.71 2.26
N TYR A 919 0.06 40.34 3.06
CA TYR A 919 0.14 41.74 3.45
C TYR A 919 -0.32 41.90 4.89
N TRP A 920 0.50 42.52 5.74
CA TRP A 920 0.23 42.75 7.15
C TRP A 920 0.71 44.13 7.59
N GLU A 921 0.09 44.69 8.61
CA GLU A 921 0.51 45.93 9.28
C GLU A 921 0.69 45.63 10.77
N TYR A 922 1.80 46.12 11.35
CA TYR A 922 2.12 46.00 12.78
C TYR A 922 2.74 47.31 13.25
N GLY A 923 2.04 48.03 14.12
CA GLY A 923 2.44 49.38 14.55
C GLY A 923 2.77 50.28 13.35
N GLU A 924 3.99 50.85 13.33
CA GLU A 924 4.41 51.74 12.23
C GLU A 924 4.95 51.00 10.98
N ALA A 925 5.09 49.67 11.03
CA ALA A 925 5.69 48.85 9.98
C ALA A 925 4.64 48.09 9.16
N LYS A 926 4.93 47.90 7.87
CA LYS A 926 4.12 47.11 6.95
C LYS A 926 4.97 46.00 6.36
N TYR A 927 4.38 44.82 6.28
CA TYR A 927 5.03 43.62 5.79
C TYR A 927 4.28 43.12 4.58
N ALA A 928 5.01 42.82 3.52
CA ALA A 928 4.44 42.14 2.36
C ALA A 928 5.40 41.04 1.90
N GLY A 929 4.89 40.07 1.16
CA GLY A 929 5.75 39.01 0.61
C GLY A 929 5.34 38.55 -0.77
N SER A 930 6.30 37.96 -1.49
CA SER A 930 6.08 37.32 -2.79
C SER A 930 7.10 36.22 -3.02
N ASP A 931 6.83 35.28 -3.93
CA ASP A 931 7.82 34.28 -4.35
C ASP A 931 8.75 34.79 -5.46
N SER A 932 9.99 34.27 -5.51
CA SER A 932 11.04 34.63 -6.48
C SER A 932 10.88 34.00 -7.88
N ILE A 933 9.72 33.43 -8.18
CA ILE A 933 9.47 32.63 -9.39
C ILE A 933 9.44 33.54 -10.64
N ALA A 934 8.79 34.68 -10.50
CA ALA A 934 8.71 35.72 -11.51
C ALA A 934 9.21 37.05 -10.93
N THR A 935 9.42 38.04 -11.79
CA THR A 935 9.75 39.40 -11.35
C THR A 935 8.51 40.05 -10.77
N THR A 936 8.58 40.42 -9.49
CA THR A 936 7.59 41.23 -8.78
C THR A 936 7.92 42.71 -8.98
N THR A 937 6.93 43.52 -9.34
CA THR A 937 7.04 44.98 -9.31
C THR A 937 6.63 45.47 -7.94
N VAL A 938 7.58 45.99 -7.18
CA VAL A 938 7.32 46.66 -5.90
C VAL A 938 7.05 48.13 -6.20
N LYS A 939 5.93 48.65 -5.73
CA LYS A 939 5.55 50.05 -5.83
C LYS A 939 5.30 50.60 -4.43
N LEU A 940 5.93 51.72 -4.13
CA LEU A 940 5.86 52.40 -2.85
C LEU A 940 5.17 53.76 -3.03
N ILE A 941 4.20 54.08 -2.19
CA ILE A 941 3.44 55.34 -2.27
C ILE A 941 3.62 56.13 -0.99
N GLY A 942 4.22 57.32 -1.10
CA GLY A 942 4.38 58.23 0.03
C GLY A 942 3.05 58.78 0.53
N LYS A 943 2.91 58.89 1.86
CA LYS A 943 1.67 59.36 2.51
C LYS A 943 1.82 60.69 3.21
N ASP A 944 3.01 60.98 3.71
CA ASP A 944 3.31 62.24 4.37
C ASP A 944 4.76 62.64 4.12
N LEU A 945 5.14 63.85 4.55
CA LEU A 945 6.53 64.27 4.56
C LEU A 945 7.31 63.57 5.67
N GLY A 946 8.35 62.84 5.30
CA GLY A 946 9.20 62.14 6.28
C GLY A 946 10.36 61.41 5.62
N THR A 947 10.91 60.44 6.33
CA THR A 947 11.86 59.46 5.82
C THR A 947 11.33 58.06 6.08
N PHE A 948 11.55 57.13 5.16
CA PHE A 948 11.21 55.72 5.36
C PHE A 948 12.44 54.83 5.21
N THR A 949 12.36 53.63 5.77
CA THR A 949 13.32 52.54 5.55
C THR A 949 12.58 51.38 4.90
N PHE A 950 13.21 50.77 3.90
CA PHE A 950 12.67 49.64 3.17
C PHE A 950 13.70 48.51 3.11
N ASP A 951 13.38 47.41 3.77
CA ASP A 951 14.21 46.21 3.85
C ASP A 951 13.62 45.08 3.01
N ILE A 952 14.51 44.31 2.39
CA ILE A 952 14.15 43.15 1.58
C ILE A 952 15.00 41.97 2.02
N ASN A 953 14.36 40.89 2.43
CA ASN A 953 15.01 39.62 2.76
C ASN A 953 14.64 38.56 1.71
N GLU A 954 15.64 37.83 1.22
CA GLU A 954 15.45 36.65 0.38
C GLU A 954 15.63 35.41 1.25
N THR A 955 14.65 34.52 1.24
CA THR A 955 14.56 33.39 2.19
C THR A 955 14.39 32.05 1.49
N LEU A 956 15.06 31.01 2.01
CA LEU A 956 14.80 29.61 1.66
C LEU A 956 14.24 28.89 2.89
N GLY A 957 12.92 28.70 2.93
CA GLY A 957 12.29 28.38 4.21
C GLY A 957 12.64 29.47 5.23
N ASP A 958 13.03 29.09 6.43
CA ASP A 958 13.24 30.03 7.54
C ASP A 958 14.64 30.68 7.52
N GLU A 959 15.51 30.26 6.59
CA GLU A 959 16.85 30.80 6.46
C GLU A 959 16.85 32.04 5.55
N ILE A 960 17.34 33.17 6.07
CA ILE A 960 17.65 34.36 5.27
C ILE A 960 18.96 34.09 4.51
N ILE A 961 18.86 33.97 3.19
CA ILE A 961 20.01 33.69 2.31
C ILE A 961 20.65 34.96 1.74
N ALA A 962 19.89 36.06 1.67
CA ALA A 962 20.39 37.39 1.32
C ALA A 962 19.48 38.47 1.91
N SER A 963 20.02 39.67 2.14
CA SER A 963 19.25 40.85 2.55
C SER A 963 19.78 42.13 1.90
N THR A 964 18.91 43.12 1.74
CA THR A 964 19.26 44.46 1.26
C THR A 964 18.36 45.52 1.91
N THR A 965 18.85 46.75 2.03
CA THR A 965 18.15 47.85 2.71
C THR A 965 18.22 49.16 1.92
N PHE A 966 17.16 49.96 2.00
CA PHE A 966 17.09 51.35 1.55
C PHE A 966 16.69 52.21 2.75
N LYS A 967 17.68 52.75 3.45
CA LYS A 967 17.47 53.42 4.73
C LYS A 967 17.36 54.94 4.61
N ASP A 968 16.54 55.56 5.46
CA ASP A 968 16.38 57.02 5.61
C ASP A 968 16.04 57.75 4.30
N ILE A 969 15.21 57.16 3.44
CA ILE A 969 14.85 57.74 2.14
C ILE A 969 13.80 58.84 2.34
N PRO A 970 14.08 60.11 1.99
CA PRO A 970 13.10 61.19 2.10
C PRO A 970 11.92 60.98 1.16
N VAL A 971 10.70 61.20 1.66
CA VAL A 971 9.45 60.99 0.91
C VAL A 971 8.42 62.08 1.20
N THR A 972 7.48 62.27 0.29
CA THR A 972 6.33 63.18 0.43
C THR A 972 5.05 62.45 0.01
N ALA A 973 3.88 63.02 0.31
CA ALA A 973 2.59 62.50 -0.15
C ALA A 973 2.41 62.45 -1.69
N SER A 974 3.24 63.16 -2.47
CA SER A 974 3.24 63.09 -3.94
C SER A 974 4.23 62.09 -4.51
N SER A 975 5.14 61.57 -3.67
CA SER A 975 6.23 60.73 -4.14
C SER A 975 5.76 59.30 -4.39
N THR A 976 6.20 58.73 -5.52
CA THR A 976 5.98 57.32 -5.87
C THR A 976 7.31 56.68 -6.20
N LEU A 977 7.59 55.52 -5.62
CA LEU A 977 8.78 54.73 -5.93
C LEU A 977 8.40 53.39 -6.54
N GLN A 978 9.27 52.84 -7.38
CA GLN A 978 9.07 51.53 -7.99
C GLN A 978 10.39 50.80 -8.22
N MET A 979 10.37 49.48 -8.13
CA MET A 979 11.45 48.60 -8.55
C MET A 979 10.92 47.26 -9.05
N GLY A 980 11.68 46.58 -9.91
CA GLY A 980 11.39 45.22 -10.34
C GLY A 980 12.38 44.26 -9.69
N ILE A 981 11.91 43.26 -8.95
CA ILE A 981 12.78 42.34 -8.22
C ILE A 981 12.36 40.89 -8.48
N LYS A 982 13.34 40.04 -8.75
CA LYS A 982 13.15 38.58 -8.81
C LYS A 982 13.87 37.89 -7.65
N ASN A 983 15.09 38.31 -7.38
CA ASN A 983 15.92 37.93 -6.25
C ASN A 983 16.84 39.13 -5.93
N ILE A 984 17.53 39.10 -4.79
CA ILE A 984 18.38 40.23 -4.37
C ILE A 984 19.61 40.35 -5.27
N SER A 985 20.11 39.24 -5.84
CA SER A 985 21.25 39.30 -6.77
C SER A 985 20.93 40.01 -8.11
N ASP A 986 19.65 40.01 -8.50
CA ASP A 986 19.10 40.71 -9.66
C ASP A 986 18.63 42.13 -9.32
N SER A 987 18.97 42.66 -8.12
CA SER A 987 18.46 43.93 -7.60
C SER A 987 18.51 45.06 -8.64
N THR A 988 17.33 45.64 -8.89
CA THR A 988 17.19 46.87 -9.67
C THR A 988 17.27 48.08 -8.75
N LEU A 989 17.61 49.24 -9.31
CA LEU A 989 17.61 50.51 -8.57
C LEU A 989 16.18 50.91 -8.20
N LEU A 990 15.99 51.52 -7.03
CA LEU A 990 14.69 52.05 -6.62
C LEU A 990 14.44 53.37 -7.34
N GLN A 991 13.52 53.37 -8.30
CA GLN A 991 13.18 54.53 -9.12
C GLN A 991 12.16 55.38 -8.40
N MET A 992 12.47 56.65 -8.13
CA MET A 992 11.58 57.57 -7.44
C MET A 992 11.14 58.72 -8.36
N ASP A 993 9.84 58.89 -8.47
CA ASP A 993 9.15 60.11 -8.89
C ASP A 993 8.88 60.92 -7.62
N VAL A 994 9.56 62.05 -7.45
CA VAL A 994 9.48 62.82 -6.20
C VAL A 994 8.28 63.75 -6.23
N ASP A 995 8.02 64.37 -7.38
CA ASP A 995 7.01 65.43 -7.55
C ASP A 995 5.65 64.95 -8.09
N GLY A 996 5.54 63.67 -8.43
CA GLY A 996 4.30 63.02 -8.84
C GLY A 996 3.92 63.34 -10.29
N ASP A 997 4.87 63.76 -11.13
CA ASP A 997 4.61 64.12 -12.53
C ASP A 997 4.57 62.91 -13.49
N GLY A 998 4.82 61.71 -12.96
CA GLY A 998 4.87 60.45 -13.70
C GLY A 998 6.22 60.15 -14.34
N THR A 999 7.26 60.95 -14.07
CA THR A 999 8.62 60.72 -14.55
C THR A 999 9.59 60.45 -13.40
N THR A 1000 10.53 59.53 -13.61
CA THR A 1000 11.55 59.22 -12.60
C THR A 1000 12.54 60.39 -12.47
N ASP A 1001 12.61 60.98 -11.28
CA ASP A 1001 13.55 62.05 -10.93
C ASP A 1001 14.92 61.51 -10.50
N VAL A 1002 14.93 60.37 -9.78
CA VAL A 1002 16.13 59.79 -9.17
C VAL A 1002 16.07 58.26 -9.14
N GLU A 1003 17.22 57.62 -9.33
CA GLU A 1003 17.42 56.19 -9.11
C GLU A 1003 18.28 56.02 -7.87
N ILE A 1004 17.78 55.27 -6.88
CA ILE A 1004 18.39 55.10 -5.57
C ILE A 1004 19.02 53.71 -5.50
N SER A 1005 20.29 53.66 -5.10
CA SER A 1005 21.00 52.40 -4.84
C SER A 1005 20.72 51.89 -3.41
N PRO A 1006 20.72 50.58 -3.17
CA PRO A 1006 20.60 50.04 -1.82
C PRO A 1006 21.79 50.47 -0.94
N GLY A 1007 21.53 50.74 0.35
CA GLY A 1007 22.55 51.10 1.32
C GLY A 1007 22.03 51.84 2.56
N GLU A 1008 22.96 52.11 3.49
CA GLU A 1008 22.74 52.88 4.72
C GLU A 1008 22.67 54.38 4.43
N GLY A 1009 21.52 54.82 3.89
CA GLY A 1009 21.24 56.22 3.61
C GLY A 1009 21.39 56.60 2.14
N VAL A 1010 20.96 57.83 1.84
CA VAL A 1010 20.96 58.39 0.48
C VAL A 1010 22.32 59.02 0.15
N THR A 1011 22.86 58.75 -1.05
CA THR A 1011 24.08 59.42 -1.50
C THR A 1011 23.86 60.93 -1.66
N PRO A 1012 24.92 61.76 -1.56
CA PRO A 1012 24.80 63.20 -1.77
C PRO A 1012 24.07 63.59 -3.07
N GLU A 1013 24.35 62.88 -4.16
CA GLU A 1013 23.77 63.13 -5.48
C GLU A 1013 22.28 62.80 -5.53
N GLU A 1014 21.89 61.62 -5.05
CA GLU A 1014 20.48 61.19 -4.93
C GLU A 1014 19.70 62.16 -4.04
N LEU A 1015 20.26 62.53 -2.89
CA LEU A 1015 19.65 63.42 -1.92
C LEU A 1015 19.33 64.80 -2.50
N ILE A 1016 20.23 65.33 -3.33
CA ILE A 1016 20.03 66.60 -4.00
C ILE A 1016 18.92 66.53 -5.03
N ALA A 1017 18.83 65.42 -5.77
CA ALA A 1017 17.73 65.18 -6.69
C ALA A 1017 16.40 65.15 -5.93
N ILE A 1018 16.33 64.41 -4.81
CA ILE A 1018 15.15 64.34 -3.96
C ILE A 1018 14.78 65.72 -3.40
N LEU A 1019 15.72 66.47 -2.80
CA LEU A 1019 15.46 67.82 -2.28
C LEU A 1019 14.97 68.79 -3.37
N LYS A 1020 15.49 68.69 -4.60
CA LYS A 1020 15.00 69.50 -5.72
C LYS A 1020 13.56 69.13 -6.08
N GLY A 1021 13.24 67.84 -6.14
CA GLY A 1021 11.88 67.33 -6.37
C GLY A 1021 10.90 67.82 -5.30
N ILE A 1022 11.23 67.63 -4.02
CA ILE A 1022 10.40 68.08 -2.88
C ILE A 1022 10.16 69.60 -2.94
N ILE A 1023 11.14 70.41 -3.34
CA ILE A 1023 10.93 71.87 -3.47
C ILE A 1023 9.89 72.21 -4.55
N LYS A 1024 9.78 71.41 -5.61
CA LYS A 1024 8.81 71.63 -6.69
C LYS A 1024 7.37 71.26 -6.27
N THR A 1025 7.19 70.39 -5.28
CA THR A 1025 5.86 69.97 -4.81
C THR A 1025 5.12 71.10 -4.10
N PHE A 1026 5.86 72.00 -3.45
CA PHE A 1026 5.29 73.23 -2.91
C PHE A 1026 4.93 74.17 -4.07
N ASP A 1027 3.65 74.56 -4.18
CA ASP A 1027 3.10 75.48 -5.19
C ASP A 1027 3.65 76.92 -5.04
N LEU A 1028 4.97 77.05 -5.23
CA LEU A 1028 5.72 78.26 -5.00
C LEU A 1028 5.71 79.13 -6.25
N PRO A 1029 5.64 80.47 -6.12
CA PRO A 1029 5.86 81.34 -7.26
C PRO A 1029 7.23 81.05 -7.90
N LYS A 1030 7.30 80.86 -9.23
CA LYS A 1030 8.53 80.49 -9.99
C LYS A 1030 9.83 81.18 -9.54
N LYS A 1031 9.76 82.46 -9.14
CA LYS A 1031 10.93 83.22 -8.68
C LYS A 1031 11.44 82.78 -7.30
N LYS A 1032 10.56 82.27 -6.45
CA LYS A 1032 10.81 81.79 -5.08
C LYS A 1032 11.30 80.35 -5.07
N GLU A 1033 10.67 79.49 -5.85
CA GLU A 1033 11.14 78.13 -6.13
C GLU A 1033 12.59 78.16 -6.62
N LYS A 1034 12.89 78.95 -7.68
CA LYS A 1034 14.26 79.14 -8.19
C LYS A 1034 15.25 79.67 -7.13
N ASP A 1035 14.79 80.41 -6.14
CA ASP A 1035 15.62 80.94 -5.05
C ASP A 1035 16.00 79.83 -4.05
N LEU A 1036 15.08 78.89 -3.77
CA LEU A 1036 15.35 77.68 -2.97
C LEU A 1036 16.19 76.66 -3.73
N LEU A 1037 15.87 76.37 -4.99
CA LEU A 1037 16.66 75.48 -5.85
C LEU A 1037 18.11 75.97 -5.95
N LYS A 1038 18.33 77.28 -6.09
CA LYS A 1038 19.69 77.87 -6.08
C LYS A 1038 20.41 77.67 -4.73
N LYS A 1039 19.69 77.53 -3.62
CA LYS A 1039 20.29 77.19 -2.31
C LYS A 1039 20.69 75.73 -2.26
N VAL A 1040 19.86 74.82 -2.78
CA VAL A 1040 20.21 73.40 -2.95
C VAL A 1040 21.41 73.21 -3.88
N GLU A 1041 21.49 73.95 -5.00
CA GLU A 1041 22.68 73.95 -5.88
C GLU A 1041 23.98 74.36 -5.16
N ASN A 1042 23.90 75.17 -4.09
CA ASN A 1042 25.10 75.50 -3.31
C ASN A 1042 25.48 74.34 -2.38
N ILE A 1043 24.50 73.59 -1.87
CA ILE A 1043 24.74 72.37 -1.09
C ILE A 1043 25.46 71.34 -1.99
N GLU A 1044 24.94 71.14 -3.20
CA GLU A 1044 25.56 70.33 -4.27
C GLU A 1044 27.00 70.70 -4.57
N LYS A 1045 27.27 71.99 -4.79
CA LYS A 1045 28.64 72.47 -5.04
C LYS A 1045 29.59 72.23 -3.88
N GLU A 1046 29.10 72.30 -2.64
CA GLU A 1046 29.93 72.06 -1.46
C GLU A 1046 30.14 70.55 -1.21
N LEU A 1047 29.18 69.70 -1.59
CA LEU A 1047 29.28 68.24 -1.51
C LEU A 1047 30.27 67.65 -2.52
N LEU A 1048 30.20 68.10 -3.78
CA LEU A 1048 31.05 67.63 -4.89
C LEU A 1048 32.48 68.17 -4.85
N LYS A 1049 32.76 69.12 -3.95
CA LYS A 1049 34.07 69.78 -3.90
C LYS A 1049 35.06 68.98 -3.07
N GLU A 1050 36.24 68.75 -3.64
CA GLU A 1050 37.35 68.14 -2.90
C GLU A 1050 37.89 69.08 -1.82
N TYR A 1051 37.89 68.60 -0.59
CA TYR A 1051 38.45 69.25 0.58
C TYR A 1051 39.64 68.46 1.10
N LYS A 1052 40.75 69.14 1.38
CA LYS A 1052 41.93 68.52 2.03
C LYS A 1052 41.71 68.19 3.52
N ASP A 1053 40.64 68.73 4.09
CA ASP A 1053 40.31 68.65 5.52
C ASP A 1053 38.82 68.32 5.62
N GLU A 1054 38.52 67.15 6.16
CA GLU A 1054 37.18 66.59 6.28
C GLU A 1054 36.29 67.41 7.23
N TYR A 1055 36.86 67.93 8.32
CA TYR A 1055 36.15 68.82 9.23
C TYR A 1055 35.73 70.11 8.52
N LYS A 1056 36.59 70.65 7.66
CA LYS A 1056 36.27 71.83 6.85
C LYS A 1056 35.17 71.56 5.83
N LYS A 1057 35.10 70.35 5.27
CA LYS A 1057 34.01 69.90 4.39
C LYS A 1057 32.68 69.89 5.16
N LYS A 1058 32.63 69.20 6.30
CA LYS A 1058 31.44 69.11 7.19
C LYS A 1058 30.92 70.49 7.61
N VAL A 1059 31.79 71.41 8.05
CA VAL A 1059 31.41 72.78 8.43
C VAL A 1059 30.84 73.58 7.26
N LYS A 1060 31.34 73.39 6.04
CA LYS A 1060 30.88 74.12 4.84
C LYS A 1060 29.52 73.63 4.36
N ILE A 1061 29.33 72.30 4.35
CA ILE A 1061 28.06 71.66 4.03
C ILE A 1061 27.01 72.06 5.07
N GLY A 1062 27.32 71.96 6.37
CA GLY A 1062 26.41 72.37 7.44
C GLY A 1062 25.95 73.82 7.31
N LYS A 1063 26.86 74.75 6.95
CA LYS A 1063 26.51 76.15 6.66
C LYS A 1063 25.62 76.32 5.43
N ALA A 1064 25.78 75.49 4.40
CA ALA A 1064 24.94 75.55 3.21
C ALA A 1064 23.50 75.12 3.54
N PHE A 1065 23.33 74.05 4.33
CA PHE A 1065 22.04 73.64 4.90
C PHE A 1065 21.42 74.72 5.79
N ASP A 1066 22.18 75.33 6.69
CA ASP A 1066 21.68 76.42 7.55
C ASP A 1066 21.14 77.60 6.74
N GLN A 1067 21.77 77.92 5.61
CA GLN A 1067 21.29 78.98 4.73
C GLN A 1067 19.98 78.63 4.01
N LEU A 1068 19.75 77.35 3.73
CA LEU A 1068 18.48 76.87 3.17
C LEU A 1068 17.38 76.96 4.23
N ILE A 1069 17.65 76.48 5.45
CA ILE A 1069 16.73 76.56 6.60
C ILE A 1069 16.33 78.02 6.89
N GLU A 1070 17.29 78.94 7.01
CA GLU A 1070 16.99 80.36 7.26
C GLU A 1070 16.19 80.99 6.12
N LYS A 1071 16.32 80.48 4.89
CA LYS A 1071 15.53 80.93 3.76
C LYS A 1071 14.09 80.46 3.86
N ILE A 1072 13.87 79.21 4.24
CA ILE A 1072 12.54 78.62 4.45
C ILE A 1072 11.80 79.35 5.59
N LYS A 1073 12.45 79.57 6.74
CA LYS A 1073 11.89 80.41 7.84
C LYS A 1073 11.50 81.82 7.38
N LYS A 1074 12.23 82.38 6.42
CA LYS A 1074 11.90 83.69 5.84
C LYS A 1074 10.71 83.62 4.89
N PHE A 1075 10.48 82.49 4.23
CA PHE A 1075 9.31 82.26 3.38
C PHE A 1075 8.07 82.02 4.22
N GLU A 1076 8.19 81.28 5.32
CA GLU A 1076 7.16 81.13 6.36
C GLU A 1076 6.72 82.50 6.93
N LYS A 1077 7.65 83.31 7.42
CA LYS A 1077 7.37 84.67 7.93
C LYS A 1077 6.69 85.59 6.92
N LYS A 1078 6.83 85.28 5.63
CA LYS A 1078 6.22 86.03 4.52
C LYS A 1078 4.93 85.39 4.01
N LYS A 1079 4.45 84.31 4.63
CA LYS A 1079 3.29 83.51 4.22
C LYS A 1079 3.40 83.03 2.76
N ILE A 1080 4.63 82.71 2.33
CA ILE A 1080 4.91 82.10 1.03
C ILE A 1080 4.82 80.57 1.14
N LEU A 1081 5.24 80.04 2.30
CA LEU A 1081 4.95 78.69 2.76
C LEU A 1081 4.02 78.83 3.96
N SER A 1082 3.13 77.86 4.17
CA SER A 1082 2.41 77.71 5.43
C SER A 1082 3.38 77.37 6.56
N SER A 1083 2.95 77.56 7.80
CA SER A 1083 3.79 77.21 8.96
C SER A 1083 4.07 75.72 9.03
N THR A 1084 3.12 74.88 8.64
CA THR A 1084 3.27 73.41 8.57
C THR A 1084 4.31 73.03 7.51
N GLU A 1085 4.09 73.40 6.24
CA GLU A 1085 5.04 73.10 5.14
C GLU A 1085 6.47 73.59 5.42
N ALA A 1086 6.61 74.76 6.06
CA ALA A 1086 7.92 75.29 6.41
C ALA A 1086 8.57 74.53 7.58
N LEU A 1087 7.79 74.09 8.57
CA LEU A 1087 8.28 73.29 9.69
C LEU A 1087 8.74 71.93 9.18
N ASP A 1088 7.87 71.22 8.45
CA ASP A 1088 8.12 69.86 7.98
C ASP A 1088 9.36 69.85 7.05
N LEU A 1089 9.45 70.81 6.12
CA LEU A 1089 10.62 70.94 5.24
C LEU A 1089 11.89 71.27 6.02
N ILE A 1090 11.82 72.10 7.06
CA ILE A 1090 12.98 72.40 7.92
C ILE A 1090 13.41 71.16 8.70
N GLU A 1091 12.45 70.38 9.21
CA GLU A 1091 12.69 69.15 9.95
C GLU A 1091 13.36 68.11 9.07
N LEU A 1092 12.80 67.84 7.90
CA LEU A 1092 13.42 66.95 6.91
C LEU A 1092 14.85 67.39 6.56
N ILE A 1093 15.06 68.68 6.29
CA ILE A 1093 16.39 69.21 5.97
C ILE A 1093 17.35 69.08 7.16
N LYS A 1094 16.88 69.17 8.41
CA LYS A 1094 17.72 68.95 9.60
C LYS A 1094 18.11 67.49 9.73
N THR A 1095 17.16 66.56 9.55
CA THR A 1095 17.41 65.11 9.56
C THR A 1095 18.48 64.77 8.52
N ILE A 1096 18.25 65.20 7.28
CA ILE A 1096 19.22 65.07 6.18
C ILE A 1096 20.58 65.70 6.54
N LYS A 1097 20.59 66.92 7.08
CA LYS A 1097 21.82 67.62 7.45
C LYS A 1097 22.60 66.82 8.48
N ASN A 1098 21.93 66.23 9.47
CA ASN A 1098 22.60 65.42 10.49
C ASN A 1098 23.26 64.20 9.86
N ASN A 1099 22.57 63.48 8.98
CA ASN A 1099 23.11 62.29 8.31
C ASN A 1099 24.30 62.60 7.39
N VAL A 1100 24.32 63.77 6.74
CA VAL A 1100 25.37 64.14 5.77
C VAL A 1100 26.56 64.88 6.41
N VAL A 1101 26.35 65.54 7.56
CA VAL A 1101 27.37 66.39 8.21
C VAL A 1101 28.07 65.69 9.37
N GLN A 1102 27.46 64.67 9.98
CA GLN A 1102 28.13 63.81 10.97
C GLN A 1102 29.34 63.11 10.37
#